data_AF-A0A9P1BNI1-F1
#
_entry.id   AF-A0A9P1BNI1-F1
#
_cell.length_a   1.000
_cell.length_b   1.000
_cell.length_c   1.000
_cell.angle_alpha   90.00
_cell.angle_beta   90.00
_cell.angle_gamma   90.00
#
_symmetry.space_group_name_H-M   'P 1'
#
loop_
_entity.id
_entity.type
_entity.pdbx_description
1 polymer ?
#
loop_
_entity_poly.entity_id
_entity_poly.type
_entity_poly.pdbx_seq_one_letter_code
_entity_poly.pdbx_strand_id
1 'polypeptide(L)'
;MVLSKRKEDEPCGYLDVNVSKSDLRAEGMSLVLNFLCRLHKVNPPICVHNFRCYSNSGLGDAGIRLLTQLIASQPYPLRELHLSHTGISEVAVATLVLSVCSSERYPFQTKEGAWTGCWMRVDNNEILAPITLVTALKSLKIKGLEMVARQSRTWTRYTSPSWATNAEVTPAALLFLINEQKGEAIGSIGSSQAAFQESASAMRRAQQAVTTAQQLLEVEGAGDDPEDPKSSLQRRVAVARWSHREVDPKSRDSDIDGRQAGKGTSKGCGATVQLSGPGSHRAMAMWCDIALGVTALGSALLGALLALCRSSSLARPPPPKRSQKLGDPKYDIQDIVTPAAAGTTLRVLSWLLADSPLGPLIRRVLLSQETNGSALLQDLALQASHDPGNFAMWHPMQRLSSEERKQQEEAAKVAGTKEILQKGFGSGAATPYVTVEDFARAYREKRILPSQAMEKLLQSVKELQPKFRPFVKLLEEDVRAQAQESDRRFGSGEARSIFEGVPVAVKDMFRIRGYPMLEGSLWPEGSDRNSPAEKDNHMVRLFREAGAIIVGTTAMTEFGVTPLGYSVNQQGPFNAYNAKHYSLGSSSGSAVAVALGLVPVAIGADAGGSIRLPASAAGVFGLATTYGRVADDSSSVTNGSMQKSGPIAATARDTALAYAVMSAAEPGNFYSQLYGEPGLPPLHLKDFSKSDLKGMRLGIFWDYFNDCEVSVLDSCQRAVDTLRSLGAEIVAIEIPHLRSLQVAHGLVVSAEISTILGDLLHNKHQLEPSTRIQFALGISMGAVEIQSGNMLRGWAVKHIRQEIFKKLKISGIVTPTVGVTPPEIPPAALRWGESNTPLLLKLMKYIFLGNLCGFPGISIPVGYDEGTSIPIGLHILGDQWQEPVLLRLAEALEQQLPRRTPPSFVNFLGKD
;
A
#
# COMPACT_ATOMS: atom_id res chain seq x y z
N MET A 1 37.41 -25.21 13.69
CA MET A 1 37.73 -24.43 12.47
C MET A 1 37.41 -25.32 11.28
N VAL A 2 36.69 -24.82 10.27
CA VAL A 2 36.34 -25.59 9.07
C VAL A 2 37.16 -25.04 7.90
N LEU A 3 38.05 -25.86 7.36
CA LEU A 3 38.81 -25.51 6.16
C LEU A 3 37.92 -25.73 4.95
N SER A 4 37.62 -24.66 4.23
CA SER A 4 36.87 -24.77 2.99
C SER A 4 37.77 -25.35 1.89
N LYS A 5 37.21 -26.18 1.00
CA LYS A 5 37.97 -26.80 -0.09
C LYS A 5 38.43 -25.71 -1.06
N ARG A 6 39.74 -25.49 -1.16
CA ARG A 6 40.36 -24.57 -2.13
C ARG A 6 39.93 -24.99 -3.55
N LYS A 7 39.28 -24.09 -4.29
CA LYS A 7 39.03 -24.26 -5.73
C LYS A 7 40.31 -23.91 -6.50
N GLU A 8 40.56 -24.57 -7.64
CA GLU A 8 41.83 -24.47 -8.40
C GLU A 8 42.23 -23.03 -8.75
N ASP A 9 41.25 -22.12 -8.87
CA ASP A 9 41.45 -20.74 -9.31
C ASP A 9 41.60 -19.73 -8.16
N GLU A 10 41.57 -20.16 -6.89
CA GLU A 10 41.62 -19.26 -5.74
C GLU A 10 43.07 -19.00 -5.24
N PRO A 11 43.42 -17.72 -5.01
CA PRO A 11 44.80 -17.33 -4.73
C PRO A 11 45.24 -17.63 -3.28
N CYS A 12 44.33 -18.07 -2.40
CA CYS A 12 44.60 -18.54 -1.05
C CYS A 12 43.61 -19.65 -0.66
N GLY A 13 43.91 -20.39 0.41
CA GLY A 13 42.90 -21.20 1.10
C GLY A 13 42.06 -20.35 2.05
N TYR A 14 40.82 -20.75 2.33
CA TYR A 14 39.92 -20.02 3.23
C TYR A 14 39.48 -20.87 4.42
N LEU A 15 39.49 -20.27 5.60
CA LEU A 15 39.10 -20.87 6.86
C LEU A 15 37.89 -20.16 7.47
N ASP A 16 36.87 -20.93 7.81
CA ASP A 16 35.77 -20.46 8.65
C ASP A 16 36.08 -20.78 10.11
N VAL A 17 36.20 -19.72 10.91
CA VAL A 17 36.59 -19.80 12.30
C VAL A 17 35.37 -19.52 13.17
N ASN A 18 34.95 -20.54 13.91
CA ASN A 18 33.94 -20.42 14.94
C ASN A 18 34.54 -20.89 16.27
N VAL A 19 34.71 -19.94 17.21
CA VAL A 19 35.26 -20.17 18.55
C VAL A 19 34.18 -20.02 19.64
N SER A 20 32.91 -19.98 19.23
CA SER A 20 31.77 -19.77 20.11
C SER A 20 31.61 -20.86 21.16
N LYS A 21 31.18 -20.47 22.36
CA LYS A 21 30.90 -21.37 23.51
C LYS A 21 32.08 -22.27 23.89
N SER A 22 33.29 -21.93 23.47
CA SER A 22 34.51 -22.61 23.90
C SER A 22 35.00 -22.01 25.22
N ASP A 23 35.61 -22.83 26.07
CA ASP A 23 36.21 -22.39 27.35
C ASP A 23 37.62 -21.75 27.14
N LEU A 24 37.83 -21.14 25.97
CA LEU A 24 39.08 -20.47 25.65
C LEU A 24 39.17 -19.19 26.48
N ARG A 25 40.03 -19.18 27.50
CA ARG A 25 40.45 -17.97 28.22
C ARG A 25 41.32 -17.08 27.33
N ALA A 26 41.66 -15.88 27.81
CA ALA A 26 42.41 -14.87 27.05
C ALA A 26 43.71 -15.41 26.41
N GLU A 27 44.43 -16.28 27.12
CA GLU A 27 45.64 -16.93 26.64
C GLU A 27 45.35 -17.89 25.47
N GLY A 28 44.28 -18.68 25.59
CA GLY A 28 43.82 -19.61 24.56
C GLY A 28 43.34 -18.88 23.31
N MET A 29 42.58 -17.79 23.48
CA MET A 29 42.15 -16.95 22.35
C MET A 29 43.35 -16.30 21.66
N SER A 30 44.33 -15.83 22.45
CA SER A 30 45.57 -15.25 21.92
C SER A 30 46.37 -16.26 21.10
N LEU A 31 46.47 -17.51 21.57
CA LEU A 31 47.11 -18.59 20.82
C LEU A 31 46.39 -18.86 19.49
N VAL A 32 45.05 -18.90 19.50
CA VAL A 32 44.23 -19.11 18.30
C VAL A 32 44.45 -17.98 17.29
N LEU A 33 44.35 -16.72 17.70
CA LEU A 33 44.51 -15.58 16.79
C LEU A 33 45.94 -15.50 16.23
N ASN A 34 46.96 -15.75 17.05
CA ASN A 34 48.35 -15.82 16.59
C ASN A 34 48.60 -16.99 15.64
N PHE A 35 47.98 -18.14 15.87
CA PHE A 35 48.04 -19.27 14.95
C PHE A 35 47.44 -18.91 13.59
N LEU A 36 46.27 -18.28 13.56
CA LEU A 36 45.64 -17.81 12.33
C LEU A 36 46.53 -16.79 11.58
N CYS A 37 47.16 -15.85 12.28
CA CYS A 37 48.14 -14.93 11.67
C CYS A 37 49.34 -15.65 11.03
N ARG A 38 49.77 -16.79 11.58
CA ARG A 38 50.85 -17.61 10.98
C ARG A 38 50.40 -18.33 9.72
N LEU A 39 49.13 -18.70 9.62
CA LEU A 39 48.56 -19.33 8.43
C LEU A 39 48.56 -18.39 7.20
N HIS A 40 48.60 -17.07 7.40
CA HIS A 40 48.80 -16.12 6.29
C HIS A 40 50.19 -16.22 5.63
N LYS A 41 51.15 -16.89 6.27
CA LYS A 41 52.54 -17.00 5.81
C LYS A 41 52.86 -18.34 5.13
N VAL A 42 51.92 -19.30 5.12
CA VAL A 42 52.11 -20.57 4.39
C VAL A 42 51.92 -20.36 2.88
N ASN A 43 52.39 -21.28 2.03
CA ASN A 43 52.25 -21.17 0.57
C ASN A 43 51.47 -22.39 0.01
N PRO A 44 50.26 -22.19 -0.55
CA PRO A 44 49.51 -20.93 -0.67
C PRO A 44 49.04 -20.42 0.72
N PRO A 45 48.84 -19.10 0.89
CA PRO A 45 48.38 -18.53 2.17
C PRO A 45 46.99 -19.06 2.53
N ILE A 46 46.66 -19.14 3.83
CA ILE A 46 45.33 -19.52 4.30
C ILE A 46 44.74 -18.35 5.08
N CYS A 47 43.68 -17.72 4.56
CA CYS A 47 43.00 -16.55 5.14
C CYS A 47 41.75 -16.94 5.92
N VAL A 48 41.32 -16.08 6.84
CA VAL A 48 40.04 -16.24 7.55
C VAL A 48 38.93 -15.58 6.74
N HIS A 49 37.89 -16.34 6.42
CA HIS A 49 36.75 -15.84 5.62
C HIS A 49 35.63 -15.31 6.49
N ASN A 50 35.26 -16.09 7.50
CA ASN A 50 34.25 -15.74 8.48
C ASN A 50 34.78 -16.03 9.89
N PHE A 51 34.65 -15.06 10.80
CA PHE A 51 35.03 -15.19 12.20
C PHE A 51 33.81 -15.01 13.11
N ARG A 52 33.47 -16.04 13.88
CA ARG A 52 32.30 -16.07 14.78
C ARG A 52 32.72 -16.40 16.21
N CYS A 53 32.33 -15.54 17.14
CA CYS A 53 32.61 -15.69 18.56
C CYS A 53 31.37 -15.31 19.39
N TYR A 54 30.64 -16.31 19.86
CA TYR A 54 29.49 -16.16 20.75
C TYR A 54 29.78 -16.70 22.15
N SER A 55 29.41 -15.94 23.18
CA SER A 55 29.47 -16.37 24.59
C SER A 55 30.86 -16.89 24.98
N ASN A 56 31.88 -16.11 24.64
CA ASN A 56 33.28 -16.39 24.99
C ASN A 56 33.94 -15.08 25.43
N SER A 57 34.10 -14.92 26.75
CA SER A 57 34.71 -13.74 27.38
C SER A 57 36.24 -13.69 27.23
N GLY A 58 36.87 -14.77 26.76
CA GLY A 58 38.30 -14.81 26.48
C GLY A 58 38.71 -13.97 25.27
N LEU A 59 37.78 -13.47 24.46
CA LEU A 59 38.10 -12.47 23.44
C LEU A 59 38.41 -11.12 24.09
N GLY A 60 37.42 -10.44 24.69
CA GLY A 60 37.58 -9.14 25.34
C GLY A 60 38.33 -8.09 24.51
N ASP A 61 38.63 -6.93 25.11
CA ASP A 61 39.33 -5.84 24.40
C ASP A 61 40.77 -6.20 24.00
N ALA A 62 41.44 -7.05 24.79
CA ALA A 62 42.79 -7.52 24.50
C ALA A 62 42.84 -8.43 23.27
N GLY A 63 41.89 -9.35 23.13
CA GLY A 63 41.78 -10.22 21.94
C GLY A 63 41.34 -9.45 20.70
N ILE A 64 40.63 -8.33 20.85
CA ILE A 64 40.33 -7.44 19.72
C ILE A 64 41.58 -6.85 19.08
N ARG A 65 42.61 -6.51 19.86
CA ARG A 65 43.90 -6.06 19.27
C ARG A 65 44.52 -7.13 18.37
N LEU A 66 44.53 -8.38 18.81
CA LEU A 66 45.03 -9.50 18.01
C LEU A 66 44.13 -9.81 16.80
N LEU A 67 42.82 -9.60 16.92
CA LEU A 67 41.89 -9.75 15.80
C LEU A 67 42.07 -8.63 14.77
N THR A 68 42.33 -7.40 15.20
CA THR A 68 42.73 -6.28 14.34
C THR A 68 44.04 -6.61 13.60
N GLN A 69 45.04 -7.16 14.29
CA GLN A 69 46.29 -7.63 13.66
C GLN A 69 46.05 -8.75 12.64
N LEU A 70 45.13 -9.67 12.92
CA LEU A 70 44.70 -10.70 11.98
C LEU A 70 44.09 -10.06 10.72
N ILE A 71 43.18 -9.10 10.89
CA ILE A 71 42.54 -8.38 9.79
C ILE A 71 43.58 -7.60 8.96
N ALA A 72 44.56 -6.97 9.62
CA ALA A 72 45.63 -6.23 8.95
C ALA A 72 46.62 -7.15 8.22
N SER A 73 46.88 -8.35 8.72
CA SER A 73 47.91 -9.25 8.17
C SER A 73 47.43 -10.23 7.10
N GLN A 74 46.12 -10.50 6.98
CA GLN A 74 45.60 -11.44 5.97
C GLN A 74 45.71 -10.86 4.54
N PRO A 75 46.22 -11.61 3.55
CA PRO A 75 46.36 -11.10 2.18
C PRO A 75 45.02 -10.84 1.47
N TYR A 76 43.92 -11.47 1.92
CA TYR A 76 42.57 -11.35 1.34
C TYR A 76 41.54 -10.94 2.41
N PRO A 77 40.43 -10.28 2.03
CA PRO A 77 39.48 -9.70 2.98
C PRO A 77 38.70 -10.75 3.79
N LEU A 78 38.45 -10.43 5.07
CA LEU A 78 37.48 -11.09 5.94
C LEU A 78 36.08 -10.63 5.54
N ARG A 79 35.17 -11.58 5.27
CA ARG A 79 33.83 -11.27 4.79
C ARG A 79 32.84 -11.02 5.92
N GLU A 80 32.85 -11.87 6.95
CA GLU A 80 31.93 -11.77 8.09
C GLU A 80 32.69 -11.80 9.41
N LEU A 81 32.35 -10.86 10.28
CA LEU A 81 32.76 -10.82 11.68
C LEU A 81 31.52 -10.76 12.55
N HIS A 82 31.29 -11.78 13.39
CA HIS A 82 30.17 -11.79 14.32
C HIS A 82 30.64 -12.04 15.76
N LEU A 83 30.46 -11.03 16.62
CA LEU A 83 30.87 -11.02 18.01
C LEU A 83 29.64 -10.81 18.92
N SER A 84 29.36 -11.76 19.80
CA SER A 84 28.27 -11.62 20.77
C SER A 84 28.60 -12.19 22.13
N HIS A 85 28.20 -11.52 23.22
CA HIS A 85 28.51 -11.95 24.59
C HIS A 85 30.01 -12.19 24.80
N THR A 86 30.86 -11.34 24.23
CA THR A 86 32.33 -11.43 24.32
C THR A 86 32.94 -10.46 25.32
N GLY A 87 32.14 -9.54 25.87
CA GLY A 87 32.59 -8.56 26.87
C GLY A 87 33.45 -7.44 26.28
N ILE A 88 33.28 -7.12 24.99
CA ILE A 88 34.05 -6.06 24.33
C ILE A 88 33.42 -4.69 24.56
N SER A 89 34.26 -3.66 24.69
CA SER A 89 33.85 -2.28 24.96
C SER A 89 33.61 -1.47 23.68
N GLU A 90 33.10 -0.23 23.86
CA GLU A 90 32.96 0.78 22.80
C GLU A 90 34.30 1.09 22.10
N VAL A 91 35.41 1.11 22.85
CA VAL A 91 36.76 1.33 22.31
C VAL A 91 37.14 0.20 21.37
N ALA A 92 36.91 -1.05 21.79
CA ALA A 92 37.25 -2.22 20.99
C ALA A 92 36.44 -2.30 19.69
N VAL A 93 35.15 -1.97 19.73
CA VAL A 93 34.33 -1.88 18.51
C VAL A 93 34.83 -0.78 17.58
N ALA A 94 35.15 0.40 18.12
CA ALA A 94 35.73 1.48 17.33
C ALA A 94 37.06 1.05 16.69
N THR A 95 37.97 0.41 17.43
CA THR A 95 39.25 -0.09 16.90
C THR A 95 39.06 -1.08 15.75
N LEU A 96 38.11 -2.01 15.84
CA LEU A 96 37.80 -2.95 14.76
C LEU A 96 37.29 -2.23 13.51
N VAL A 97 36.32 -1.32 13.67
CA VAL A 97 35.72 -0.61 12.55
C VAL A 97 36.76 0.25 11.84
N LEU A 98 37.58 0.99 12.61
CA LEU A 98 38.68 1.78 12.07
C LEU A 98 39.70 0.91 11.33
N SER A 99 40.05 -0.27 11.86
CA SER A 99 40.97 -1.19 11.20
C SER A 99 40.46 -1.68 9.85
N VAL A 100 39.17 -2.04 9.75
CA VAL A 100 38.56 -2.44 8.47
C VAL A 100 38.52 -1.26 7.50
N CYS A 101 38.04 -0.10 7.94
CA CYS A 101 37.87 1.06 7.07
C CYS A 101 39.19 1.68 6.59
N SER A 102 40.28 1.47 7.33
CA SER A 102 41.63 1.92 6.94
C SER A 102 42.36 0.93 6.01
N SER A 103 41.78 -0.23 5.72
CA SER A 103 42.41 -1.24 4.87
C SER A 103 42.00 -1.10 3.41
N GLU A 104 42.98 -1.01 2.50
CA GLU A 104 42.76 -0.99 1.04
C GLU A 104 42.12 -2.28 0.47
N ARG A 105 41.97 -3.31 1.31
CA ARG A 105 41.31 -4.58 0.93
C ARG A 105 39.79 -4.47 0.89
N TYR A 106 39.24 -3.36 1.40
CA TYR A 106 37.81 -3.09 1.39
C TYR A 106 37.53 -1.78 0.64
N PRO A 107 36.43 -1.72 -0.12
CA PRO A 107 35.50 -2.81 -0.41
C PRO A 107 36.11 -3.86 -1.35
N PHE A 108 35.54 -5.06 -1.39
CA PHE A 108 35.96 -6.14 -2.28
C PHE A 108 34.80 -6.64 -3.15
N GLN A 109 35.13 -7.25 -4.28
CA GLN A 109 34.13 -7.81 -5.19
C GLN A 109 33.83 -9.27 -4.86
N THR A 110 32.54 -9.61 -4.80
CA THR A 110 32.02 -10.98 -4.69
C THR A 110 32.20 -11.75 -5.99
N LYS A 111 31.98 -13.07 -5.97
CA LYS A 111 32.09 -13.89 -7.19
C LYS A 111 31.05 -13.52 -8.25
N GLU A 112 29.92 -12.98 -7.78
CA GLU A 112 28.79 -12.53 -8.57
C GLU A 112 28.97 -11.11 -9.12
N GLY A 113 30.15 -10.49 -8.90
CA GLY A 113 30.51 -9.19 -9.46
C GLY A 113 30.01 -7.98 -8.65
N ALA A 114 29.32 -8.19 -7.52
CA ALA A 114 28.87 -7.10 -6.63
C ALA A 114 29.98 -6.68 -5.65
N TRP A 115 30.12 -5.39 -5.40
CA TRP A 115 31.04 -4.84 -4.41
C TRP A 115 30.41 -4.86 -3.00
N THR A 116 31.20 -5.22 -1.99
CA THR A 116 30.76 -5.25 -0.59
C THR A 116 31.92 -4.92 0.37
N GLY A 117 31.57 -4.51 1.59
CA GLY A 117 32.50 -4.40 2.73
C GLY A 117 32.50 -5.63 3.63
N CYS A 118 33.21 -5.55 4.75
CA CYS A 118 33.16 -6.52 5.85
C CYS A 118 31.82 -6.43 6.59
N TRP A 119 31.14 -7.56 6.75
CA TRP A 119 29.89 -7.67 7.49
C TRP A 119 30.18 -7.84 8.97
N MET A 120 30.00 -6.78 9.75
CA MET A 120 30.32 -6.76 11.17
C MET A 120 29.04 -6.78 11.99
N ARG A 121 28.80 -7.86 12.74
CA ARG A 121 27.69 -7.95 13.69
C ARG A 121 28.21 -7.96 15.11
N VAL A 122 27.74 -7.02 15.92
CA VAL A 122 28.11 -6.87 17.33
C VAL A 122 26.85 -6.70 18.17
N ASP A 123 26.52 -7.70 18.98
CA ASP A 123 25.30 -7.74 19.81
C ASP A 123 25.56 -8.32 21.19
N ASN A 124 24.88 -7.84 22.25
CA ASN A 124 25.03 -8.35 23.62
C ASN A 124 26.44 -8.24 24.22
N ASN A 125 27.07 -7.06 24.07
CA ASN A 125 28.38 -6.71 24.65
C ASN A 125 28.26 -5.51 25.63
N GLU A 126 29.39 -4.98 26.10
CA GLU A 126 29.47 -3.90 27.08
C GLU A 126 29.50 -2.52 26.39
N ILE A 127 28.52 -2.29 25.52
CA ILE A 127 28.37 -1.06 24.74
C ILE A 127 27.21 -0.26 25.34
N LEU A 128 27.49 0.90 25.92
CA LEU A 128 26.51 1.66 26.69
C LEU A 128 25.64 2.55 25.80
N ALA A 129 26.17 3.04 24.68
CA ALA A 129 25.47 3.91 23.74
C ALA A 129 25.79 3.55 22.28
N PRO A 130 25.29 2.42 21.75
CA PRO A 130 25.63 1.90 20.41
C PRO A 130 25.33 2.90 19.27
N ILE A 131 24.17 3.56 19.30
CA ILE A 131 23.77 4.53 18.27
C ILE A 131 24.72 5.75 18.27
N THR A 132 25.10 6.19 19.47
CA THR A 132 25.98 7.35 19.66
C THR A 132 27.42 7.03 19.23
N LEU A 133 27.90 5.81 19.48
CA LEU A 133 29.19 5.32 18.98
C LEU A 133 29.25 5.32 17.45
N VAL A 134 28.22 4.81 16.77
CA VAL A 134 28.13 4.85 15.30
C VAL A 134 28.12 6.29 14.79
N THR A 135 27.39 7.17 15.46
CA THR A 135 27.34 8.60 15.11
C THR A 135 28.71 9.25 15.23
N ALA A 136 29.45 8.97 16.31
CA ALA A 136 30.82 9.44 16.51
C ALA A 136 31.77 8.90 15.44
N LEU A 137 31.70 7.61 15.09
CA LEU A 137 32.49 7.01 14.01
C LEU A 137 32.19 7.63 12.64
N LYS A 138 30.91 7.86 12.31
CA LYS A 138 30.50 8.53 11.06
C LYS A 138 30.98 9.98 10.99
N SER A 139 31.13 10.67 12.14
CA SER A 139 31.61 12.06 12.19
C SER A 139 33.07 12.22 11.74
N LEU A 140 33.88 11.15 11.79
CA LEU A 140 35.26 11.16 11.32
C LEU A 140 35.40 11.23 9.78
N LYS A 141 34.28 11.23 9.04
CA LYS A 141 34.25 11.22 7.55
C LYS A 141 35.08 10.09 6.94
N ILE A 142 35.25 9.00 7.67
CA ILE A 142 35.96 7.82 7.18
C ILE A 142 35.17 7.25 6.01
N LYS A 143 35.86 7.04 4.87
CA LYS A 143 35.24 6.38 3.72
C LYS A 143 34.77 4.98 4.15
N GLY A 144 33.46 4.77 4.09
CA GLY A 144 32.89 3.44 4.01
C GLY A 144 32.50 2.75 5.32
N LEU A 145 31.84 3.45 6.24
CA LEU A 145 31.04 2.79 7.28
C LEU A 145 29.55 2.99 6.99
N GLU A 146 28.81 1.90 6.84
CA GLU A 146 27.35 1.94 6.73
C GLU A 146 26.65 1.03 7.74
N MET A 147 25.55 1.50 8.31
CA MET A 147 24.73 0.74 9.25
C MET A 147 23.54 0.12 8.49
N VAL A 148 23.36 -1.19 8.60
CA VAL A 148 22.39 -1.92 7.75
C VAL A 148 21.41 -2.72 8.62
N ALA A 149 20.16 -2.87 8.17
CA ALA A 149 19.14 -3.67 8.85
C ALA A 149 19.27 -5.17 8.50
N ARG A 150 19.00 -6.07 9.46
CA ARG A 150 19.29 -7.52 9.42
C ARG A 150 18.68 -8.29 8.22
N GLN A 151 17.69 -7.74 7.52
CA GLN A 151 16.93 -8.46 6.49
C GLN A 151 17.63 -8.58 5.13
N SER A 152 18.79 -7.97 4.91
CA SER A 152 19.42 -7.87 3.59
C SER A 152 20.73 -8.67 3.45
N ARG A 153 20.70 -10.00 3.68
CA ARG A 153 21.92 -10.83 3.61
C ARG A 153 22.26 -11.38 2.21
N THR A 154 21.37 -11.25 1.24
CA THR A 154 21.58 -11.75 -0.13
C THR A 154 21.38 -10.63 -1.14
N TRP A 155 22.50 -10.14 -1.67
CA TRP A 155 22.52 -9.14 -2.72
C TRP A 155 22.80 -9.82 -4.05
N THR A 156 21.94 -9.58 -5.02
CA THR A 156 22.15 -9.89 -6.44
C THR A 156 22.41 -8.57 -7.16
N ARG A 157 22.87 -8.61 -8.42
CA ARG A 157 22.96 -7.40 -9.25
C ARG A 157 21.67 -6.55 -9.28
N TYR A 158 20.51 -7.17 -9.00
CA TYR A 158 19.18 -6.56 -9.04
C TYR A 158 18.58 -6.20 -7.67
N THR A 159 19.19 -6.66 -6.57
CA THR A 159 18.72 -6.38 -5.19
C THR A 159 19.75 -5.62 -4.35
N SER A 160 20.99 -5.51 -4.85
CA SER A 160 22.11 -4.74 -4.29
C SER A 160 21.75 -3.28 -4.04
N PRO A 161 22.20 -2.65 -2.93
CA PRO A 161 22.05 -1.22 -2.75
C PRO A 161 22.83 -0.50 -3.85
N SER A 162 22.46 0.76 -4.10
CA SER A 162 23.14 1.60 -5.10
C SER A 162 24.65 1.70 -4.90
N TRP A 163 25.14 1.53 -3.67
CA TRP A 163 26.58 1.51 -3.41
C TRP A 163 27.28 0.23 -3.88
N ALA A 164 26.60 -0.93 -3.94
CA ALA A 164 27.23 -2.23 -4.24
C ALA A 164 27.57 -2.45 -5.74
N THR A 165 27.34 -1.44 -6.58
CA THR A 165 27.66 -1.48 -8.02
C THR A 165 29.05 -0.94 -8.36
N ASN A 166 29.70 -0.18 -7.47
CA ASN A 166 31.03 0.40 -7.68
C ASN A 166 31.83 0.48 -6.36
N ALA A 167 33.10 0.12 -6.41
CA ALA A 167 34.05 0.22 -5.31
C ALA A 167 34.12 1.62 -4.68
N GLU A 168 34.01 2.69 -5.47
CA GLU A 168 34.20 4.07 -4.98
C GLU A 168 33.12 4.52 -3.99
N VAL A 169 31.92 3.93 -4.10
CA VAL A 169 30.76 4.26 -3.26
C VAL A 169 30.40 3.14 -2.28
N THR A 170 30.97 1.94 -2.45
CA THR A 170 30.75 0.81 -1.53
C THR A 170 31.44 1.06 -0.18
N PRO A 171 30.74 0.86 0.94
CA PRO A 171 31.36 0.97 2.26
C PRO A 171 32.33 -0.18 2.53
N ALA A 172 33.44 0.12 3.18
CA ALA A 172 34.42 -0.83 3.65
C ALA A 172 33.89 -1.74 4.77
N ALA A 173 33.01 -1.22 5.63
CA ALA A 173 32.39 -1.93 6.75
C ALA A 173 30.87 -1.73 6.77
N LEU A 174 30.14 -2.84 6.94
CA LEU A 174 28.69 -2.92 7.09
C LEU A 174 28.37 -3.36 8.51
N LEU A 175 27.98 -2.42 9.36
CA LEU A 175 27.89 -2.62 10.81
C LEU A 175 26.44 -2.86 11.27
N PHE A 176 26.24 -3.97 11.96
CA PHE A 176 25.00 -4.40 12.60
C PHE A 176 25.20 -4.36 14.12
N LEU A 177 24.77 -3.26 14.74
CA LEU A 177 24.72 -3.09 16.19
C LEU A 177 23.28 -3.19 16.65
N ILE A 178 22.98 -4.16 17.52
CA ILE A 178 21.62 -4.39 18.06
C ILE A 178 21.55 -3.83 19.49
N ASN A 179 20.43 -3.18 19.83
CA ASN A 179 20.19 -2.47 21.11
C ASN A 179 20.17 -3.34 22.37
N GLU A 180 20.19 -4.68 22.28
CA GLU A 180 20.39 -5.55 23.44
C GLU A 180 21.87 -5.52 23.86
N GLN A 181 22.35 -4.40 24.40
CA GLN A 181 23.64 -4.30 25.06
C GLN A 181 23.39 -4.25 26.56
N LYS A 182 24.33 -4.76 27.39
CA LYS A 182 24.12 -4.91 28.84
C LYS A 182 23.90 -3.59 29.63
N GLY A 183 23.84 -2.44 28.95
CA GLY A 183 23.62 -1.11 29.51
C GLY A 183 22.22 -0.51 29.32
N GLU A 184 21.33 -1.07 28.50
CA GLU A 184 19.96 -0.51 28.34
C GLU A 184 19.01 -1.04 29.43
N ALA A 185 19.18 -0.53 30.65
CA ALA A 185 18.09 -0.44 31.62
C ALA A 185 17.56 1.01 31.63
N ILE A 186 17.00 1.47 30.51
CA ILE A 186 16.28 2.75 30.48
C ILE A 186 14.80 2.46 30.76
N GLY A 187 14.49 2.33 32.06
CA GLY A 187 13.12 2.51 32.54
C GLY A 187 12.67 3.95 32.25
N SER A 188 11.46 4.10 31.72
CA SER A 188 10.67 5.33 31.60
C SER A 188 11.32 6.62 32.15
N ILE A 189 12.07 7.35 31.31
CA ILE A 189 12.53 8.70 31.66
C ILE A 189 11.59 9.70 30.96
N GLY A 190 10.74 10.33 31.77
CA GLY A 190 9.88 11.44 31.36
C GLY A 190 10.67 12.67 30.94
N SER A 191 9.99 13.57 30.21
CA SER A 191 10.49 14.87 29.76
C SER A 191 11.20 15.63 30.88
N SER A 192 12.53 15.69 30.84
CA SER A 192 13.32 16.60 31.68
C SER A 192 14.73 16.81 31.13
N GLN A 193 15.35 17.90 31.57
CA GLN A 193 16.73 18.34 31.36
C GLN A 193 17.79 17.23 31.61
N ALA A 194 17.44 16.18 32.36
CA ALA A 194 18.27 15.01 32.62
C ALA A 194 18.53 14.16 31.36
N ALA A 195 17.52 13.97 30.50
CA ALA A 195 17.68 13.21 29.24
C ALA A 195 18.65 13.91 28.26
N PHE A 196 18.68 15.25 28.30
CA PHE A 196 19.61 16.06 27.50
C PHE A 196 21.05 15.98 28.04
N GLN A 197 21.23 15.99 29.37
CA GLN A 197 22.53 15.79 30.01
C GLN A 197 23.09 14.37 29.79
N GLU A 198 22.22 13.36 29.84
CA GLU A 198 22.56 11.96 29.60
C GLU A 198 22.98 11.73 28.13
N SER A 199 22.23 12.28 27.16
CA SER A 199 22.60 12.26 25.74
C SER A 199 23.94 12.96 25.45
N ALA A 200 24.22 14.09 26.10
CA ALA A 200 25.51 14.79 25.96
C ALA A 200 26.67 13.99 26.57
N SER A 201 26.43 13.29 27.68
CA SER A 201 27.43 12.42 28.32
C SER A 201 27.73 11.18 27.47
N ALA A 202 26.72 10.59 26.83
CA ALA A 202 26.88 9.47 25.90
C ALA A 202 27.70 9.87 24.67
N MET A 203 27.47 11.07 24.11
CA MET A 203 28.24 11.58 22.96
C MET A 203 29.71 11.82 23.31
N ARG A 204 30.00 12.38 24.50
CA ARG A 204 31.38 12.55 24.96
C ARG A 204 32.12 11.22 25.13
N ARG A 205 31.46 10.20 25.71
CA ARG A 205 32.05 8.85 25.87
C ARG A 205 32.33 8.20 24.52
N ALA A 206 31.37 8.26 23.60
CA ALA A 206 31.54 7.75 22.24
C ALA A 206 32.70 8.43 21.50
N GLN A 207 32.81 9.76 21.57
CA GLN A 207 33.92 10.50 20.98
C GLN A 207 35.27 10.13 21.62
N GLN A 208 35.32 10.01 22.95
CA GLN A 208 36.52 9.58 23.65
C GLN A 208 36.93 8.16 23.24
N ALA A 209 35.99 7.23 23.13
CA ALA A 209 36.26 5.86 22.70
C ALA A 209 36.85 5.81 21.28
N VAL A 210 36.32 6.63 20.37
CA VAL A 210 36.84 6.78 19.01
C VAL A 210 38.24 7.39 19.01
N THR A 211 38.50 8.44 19.80
CA THR A 211 39.85 9.03 19.93
C THR A 211 40.86 8.05 20.50
N THR A 212 40.50 7.29 21.54
CA THR A 212 41.36 6.24 22.10
C THR A 212 41.61 5.14 21.08
N ALA A 213 40.62 4.76 20.28
CA ALA A 213 40.80 3.78 19.22
C ALA A 213 41.76 4.27 18.12
N GLN A 214 41.72 5.56 17.75
CA GLN A 214 42.69 6.17 16.83
C GLN A 214 44.11 6.16 17.41
N GLN A 215 44.28 6.55 18.67
CA GLN A 215 45.57 6.52 19.36
C GLN A 215 46.14 5.11 19.45
N LEU A 216 45.32 4.09 19.72
CA LEU A 216 45.75 2.69 19.75
C LEU A 216 46.26 2.21 18.40
N LEU A 217 45.71 2.72 17.30
CA LEU A 217 46.17 2.41 15.94
C LEU A 217 47.41 3.23 15.53
N GLU A 218 47.58 4.44 16.06
CA GLU A 218 48.73 5.32 15.81
C GLU A 218 49.99 4.94 16.62
N VAL A 219 49.83 4.53 17.89
CA VAL A 219 50.93 4.07 18.77
C VAL A 219 51.58 2.79 18.23
N GLU A 220 50.86 1.99 17.45
CA GLU A 220 51.41 0.84 16.72
C GLU A 220 52.23 1.25 15.47
N GLY A 221 52.22 2.52 15.06
CA GLY A 221 52.88 3.05 13.87
C GLY A 221 54.16 3.88 14.10
N ALA A 222 54.54 4.18 15.35
CA ALA A 222 55.68 5.06 15.65
C ALA A 222 56.89 4.28 16.20
N GLY A 223 57.82 3.90 15.32
CA GLY A 223 59.14 3.33 15.66
C GLY A 223 60.11 3.31 14.47
N ASP A 224 60.94 4.37 14.39
CA ASP A 224 62.25 4.63 13.74
C ASP A 224 62.53 4.59 12.20
N ASP A 225 62.87 5.79 11.67
CA ASP A 225 63.94 6.30 10.74
C ASP A 225 64.08 5.89 9.24
N PRO A 226 64.64 6.75 8.33
CA PRO A 226 63.88 7.29 7.20
C PRO A 226 64.68 7.39 5.87
N GLU A 227 64.79 6.35 5.05
CA GLU A 227 65.32 6.51 3.67
C GLU A 227 64.78 5.42 2.71
N ASP A 228 63.50 5.48 2.31
CA ASP A 228 63.02 4.94 1.00
C ASP A 228 61.52 5.34 0.76
N PRO A 229 61.16 6.14 -0.26
CA PRO A 229 59.85 6.78 -0.33
C PRO A 229 58.75 6.01 -1.09
N LYS A 230 58.75 4.67 -1.17
CA LYS A 230 57.63 3.90 -1.76
C LYS A 230 57.42 2.48 -1.20
N SER A 231 57.06 2.32 0.08
CA SER A 231 56.19 1.21 0.57
C SER A 231 56.00 1.25 2.09
N SER A 232 54.77 1.34 2.61
CA SER A 232 54.52 1.01 4.04
C SER A 232 53.03 0.87 4.42
N LEU A 233 52.43 -0.25 4.03
CA LEU A 233 51.40 -0.88 4.88
C LEU A 233 51.45 -2.42 4.85
N GLN A 234 52.45 -3.00 4.17
CA GLN A 234 52.45 -4.43 3.87
C GLN A 234 53.41 -5.32 4.67
N ARG A 235 54.33 -4.84 5.53
CA ARG A 235 55.27 -5.78 6.19
C ARG A 235 55.65 -5.47 7.65
N ARG A 236 55.13 -6.37 8.52
CA ARG A 236 55.73 -6.97 9.73
C ARG A 236 55.50 -6.30 11.09
N VAL A 237 54.77 -7.02 11.95
CA VAL A 237 54.69 -6.83 13.41
C VAL A 237 55.46 -7.97 14.11
N ALA A 238 56.32 -7.61 15.06
CA ALA A 238 57.13 -8.52 15.89
C ALA A 238 56.39 -8.97 17.16
N VAL A 239 56.76 -10.15 17.66
CA VAL A 239 56.20 -10.79 18.87
C VAL A 239 56.94 -10.30 20.11
N ALA A 240 56.24 -9.73 21.09
CA ALA A 240 56.76 -9.54 22.44
C ALA A 240 55.97 -10.41 23.44
N ARG A 241 56.67 -11.34 24.09
CA ARG A 241 56.19 -12.16 25.21
C ARG A 241 56.00 -11.27 26.43
N TRP A 242 54.88 -11.39 27.15
CA TRP A 242 54.84 -11.01 28.57
C TRP A 242 54.11 -12.07 29.39
N SER A 243 54.73 -12.39 30.52
CA SER A 243 54.46 -13.49 31.45
C SER A 243 53.33 -13.19 32.44
N HIS A 244 52.65 -14.25 32.86
CA HIS A 244 51.71 -14.30 33.99
C HIS A 244 52.09 -13.42 35.18
N ARG A 245 51.11 -12.67 35.70
CA ARG A 245 50.94 -12.48 37.15
C ARG A 245 49.47 -12.64 37.50
N GLU A 246 49.23 -13.62 38.35
CA GLU A 246 47.94 -13.93 38.98
C GLU A 246 47.47 -12.81 39.89
N VAL A 247 46.15 -12.75 40.04
CA VAL A 247 45.41 -11.91 40.98
C VAL A 247 45.64 -12.41 42.41
N ASP A 248 46.00 -11.52 43.33
CA ASP A 248 45.86 -11.76 44.77
C ASP A 248 44.61 -11.02 45.30
N PRO A 249 43.62 -11.73 45.88
CA PRO A 249 42.42 -11.13 46.44
C PRO A 249 42.53 -11.04 47.97
N LYS A 250 42.76 -9.85 48.55
CA LYS A 250 42.39 -9.48 49.94
C LYS A 250 42.91 -8.08 50.36
N SER A 251 41.97 -7.16 50.62
CA SER A 251 41.93 -6.20 51.75
C SER A 251 40.87 -5.13 51.40
N ARG A 252 39.70 -5.09 52.04
CA ARG A 252 39.37 -4.46 53.33
C ARG A 252 39.87 -3.03 53.52
N ASP A 253 38.86 -2.15 53.58
CA ASP A 253 38.66 -1.03 54.49
C ASP A 253 39.47 0.27 54.39
N SER A 254 38.67 1.33 54.60
CA SER A 254 38.92 2.56 55.37
C SER A 254 39.64 3.77 54.76
N ASP A 255 39.04 4.91 55.12
CA ASP A 255 39.58 6.27 55.31
C ASP A 255 39.54 7.25 54.11
N ILE A 256 38.69 8.28 54.12
CA ILE A 256 38.56 9.51 54.98
C ILE A 256 39.27 10.71 54.32
N ASP A 257 38.51 11.82 54.23
CA ASP A 257 38.86 13.25 54.03
C ASP A 257 39.62 13.68 52.76
N GLY A 258 39.37 14.85 52.17
CA GLY A 258 38.65 16.01 52.66
C GLY A 258 38.50 17.14 51.63
N ARG A 259 37.76 18.15 52.10
CA ARG A 259 37.46 19.51 51.60
C ARG A 259 38.48 20.15 50.64
N GLN A 260 38.00 20.92 49.66
CA GLN A 260 38.03 22.40 49.73
C GLN A 260 37.35 23.11 48.53
N ALA A 261 36.79 24.28 48.86
CA ALA A 261 36.10 25.22 47.97
C ALA A 261 37.08 26.21 47.31
N GLY A 262 36.68 26.78 46.17
CA GLY A 262 37.35 27.93 45.55
C GLY A 262 36.43 28.72 44.63
N LYS A 263 36.00 29.90 45.10
CA LYS A 263 35.34 30.97 44.32
C LYS A 263 36.35 31.65 43.39
N GLY A 264 35.91 32.18 42.24
CA GLY A 264 36.74 33.04 41.39
C GLY A 264 35.93 33.77 40.30
N THR A 265 35.87 35.09 40.44
CA THR A 265 35.11 36.10 39.66
C THR A 265 35.73 36.49 38.31
N SER A 266 34.83 36.86 37.37
CA SER A 266 34.92 37.87 36.28
C SER A 266 36.27 38.39 35.77
N LYS A 267 36.41 38.46 34.43
CA LYS A 267 36.78 39.69 33.69
C LYS A 267 36.62 39.47 32.17
N GLY A 268 35.99 40.44 31.51
CA GLY A 268 35.78 40.45 30.07
C GLY A 268 36.99 40.95 29.28
N CYS A 269 36.94 40.75 27.96
CA CYS A 269 37.65 41.54 26.98
C CYS A 269 36.79 41.58 25.71
N GLY A 270 36.39 42.78 25.30
CA GLY A 270 35.63 43.01 24.07
C GLY A 270 36.55 43.10 22.85
N ALA A 271 36.01 42.76 21.70
CA ALA A 271 36.52 43.17 20.40
C ALA A 271 35.33 43.65 19.56
N THR A 272 35.32 44.95 19.29
CA THR A 272 34.36 45.64 18.44
C THR A 272 34.83 45.54 16.99
N VAL A 273 33.97 45.07 16.08
CA VAL A 273 34.16 45.27 14.63
C VAL A 273 32.92 46.00 14.10
N GLN A 274 33.13 47.24 13.67
CA GLN A 274 32.17 48.03 12.90
C GLN A 274 32.25 47.63 11.42
N LEU A 275 31.10 47.33 10.81
CA LEU A 275 30.94 47.37 9.35
C LEU A 275 29.71 48.23 9.04
N SER A 276 29.98 49.40 8.48
CA SER A 276 29.01 50.32 7.88
C SER A 276 28.72 49.90 6.43
N GLY A 277 27.44 49.77 6.07
CA GLY A 277 27.02 49.62 4.67
C GLY A 277 25.49 49.66 4.51
N PRO A 278 24.93 50.55 3.67
CA PRO A 278 23.48 50.69 3.48
C PRO A 278 22.98 49.59 2.54
N GLY A 279 22.65 48.42 3.11
CA GLY A 279 22.05 47.30 2.38
C GLY A 279 21.21 46.35 3.23
N SER A 280 21.22 46.52 4.55
CA SER A 280 20.61 45.59 5.51
C SER A 280 19.12 45.83 5.78
N HIS A 281 18.57 47.01 5.46
CA HIS A 281 17.18 47.33 5.81
C HIS A 281 16.13 46.61 4.95
N ARG A 282 16.40 46.30 3.67
CA ARG A 282 15.46 45.55 2.81
C ARG A 282 15.45 44.05 3.09
N ALA A 283 16.60 43.46 3.41
CA ALA A 283 16.67 42.07 3.81
C ALA A 283 16.00 41.84 5.16
N MET A 284 16.22 42.73 6.13
CA MET A 284 15.65 42.60 7.47
C MET A 284 14.14 42.88 7.51
N ALA A 285 13.62 43.76 6.64
CA ALA A 285 12.18 43.93 6.41
C ALA A 285 11.56 42.68 5.75
N MET A 286 12.23 42.08 4.75
CA MET A 286 11.78 40.83 4.13
C MET A 286 11.81 39.65 5.12
N TRP A 287 12.80 39.58 6.01
CA TRP A 287 12.86 38.58 7.08
C TRP A 287 11.84 38.85 8.19
N CYS A 288 11.49 40.11 8.46
CA CYS A 288 10.38 40.45 9.36
C CYS A 288 9.02 40.18 8.73
N ASP A 289 8.83 40.36 7.42
CA ASP A 289 7.61 40.01 6.69
C ASP A 289 7.47 38.50 6.50
N ILE A 290 8.58 37.76 6.34
CA ILE A 290 8.61 36.30 6.37
C ILE A 290 8.36 35.80 7.80
N ALA A 291 8.95 36.42 8.83
CA ALA A 291 8.69 36.05 10.22
C ALA A 291 7.26 36.38 10.63
N LEU A 292 6.73 37.54 10.24
CA LEU A 292 5.33 37.96 10.42
C LEU A 292 4.39 37.05 9.61
N GLY A 293 4.76 36.67 8.40
CA GLY A 293 4.07 35.70 7.54
C GLY A 293 4.11 34.28 8.09
N VAL A 294 5.18 33.86 8.78
CA VAL A 294 5.33 32.57 9.46
C VAL A 294 4.62 32.57 10.82
N THR A 295 4.55 33.69 11.53
CA THR A 295 3.67 33.84 12.71
C THR A 295 2.21 34.02 12.31
N ALA A 296 1.88 34.59 11.15
CA ALA A 296 0.52 34.68 10.63
C ALA A 296 0.06 33.35 10.06
N LEU A 297 0.93 32.59 9.36
CA LEU A 297 0.68 31.19 9.01
C LEU A 297 0.60 30.35 10.27
N GLY A 298 1.48 30.56 11.24
CA GLY A 298 1.49 29.86 12.53
C GLY A 298 0.26 30.17 13.38
N SER A 299 -0.26 31.40 13.34
CA SER A 299 -1.49 31.83 14.01
C SER A 299 -2.74 31.45 13.23
N ALA A 300 -2.66 31.30 11.90
CA ALA A 300 -3.71 30.75 11.06
C ALA A 300 -3.72 29.21 11.09
N LEU A 301 -2.57 28.55 11.30
CA LEU A 301 -2.41 27.11 11.54
C LEU A 301 -2.82 26.78 12.95
N LEU A 302 -2.40 27.56 13.95
CA LEU A 302 -2.91 27.49 15.31
C LEU A 302 -4.38 27.90 15.32
N GLY A 303 -4.80 28.85 14.49
CA GLY A 303 -6.19 29.25 14.30
C GLY A 303 -7.03 28.18 13.60
N ALA A 304 -6.44 27.38 12.68
CA ALA A 304 -7.08 26.27 11.99
C ALA A 304 -7.03 24.98 12.82
N LEU A 305 -5.99 24.75 13.62
CA LEU A 305 -5.89 23.71 14.65
C LEU A 305 -6.83 24.04 15.80
N LEU A 306 -6.88 25.30 16.25
CA LEU A 306 -7.84 25.80 17.23
C LEU A 306 -9.23 25.85 16.62
N ALA A 307 -9.42 26.11 15.32
CA ALA A 307 -10.73 25.98 14.69
C ALA A 307 -11.10 24.51 14.50
N LEU A 308 -10.17 23.59 14.25
CA LEU A 308 -10.40 22.14 14.34
C LEU A 308 -10.74 21.72 15.77
N CYS A 309 -10.15 22.39 16.78
CA CYS A 309 -10.41 22.20 18.22
C CYS A 309 -11.56 23.08 18.79
N ARG A 310 -12.12 24.03 18.03
CA ARG A 310 -13.20 24.98 18.44
C ARG A 310 -14.46 24.83 17.59
N SER A 311 -14.35 24.38 16.34
CA SER A 311 -15.46 23.86 15.53
C SER A 311 -15.87 22.47 16.00
N SER A 312 -14.95 21.74 16.65
CA SER A 312 -15.34 20.97 17.83
C SER A 312 -15.69 21.95 18.93
N SER A 313 -16.90 22.52 18.85
CA SER A 313 -17.56 22.93 20.06
C SER A 313 -17.57 21.71 20.96
N LEU A 314 -16.72 21.72 21.97
CA LEU A 314 -16.85 20.90 23.17
C LEU A 314 -18.14 21.31 23.92
N ALA A 315 -19.29 21.35 23.24
CA ALA A 315 -20.37 20.56 23.76
C ALA A 315 -19.85 19.14 23.60
N ARG A 316 -19.26 18.58 24.68
CA ARG A 316 -18.99 17.15 24.74
C ARG A 316 -20.18 16.47 24.08
N PRO A 317 -20.03 15.75 22.94
CA PRO A 317 -21.02 14.73 22.66
C PRO A 317 -21.04 13.90 23.95
N PRO A 318 -22.21 13.66 24.56
CA PRO A 318 -22.26 12.84 25.75
C PRO A 318 -21.45 11.57 25.44
N PRO A 319 -20.60 11.09 26.36
CA PRO A 319 -19.83 9.88 26.11
C PRO A 319 -20.79 8.86 25.50
N PRO A 320 -20.45 8.21 24.37
CA PRO A 320 -21.35 7.28 23.72
C PRO A 320 -21.89 6.38 24.83
N LYS A 321 -23.22 6.37 25.02
CA LYS A 321 -23.82 5.54 26.05
C LYS A 321 -23.20 4.16 25.84
N ARG A 322 -22.49 3.63 26.85
CA ARG A 322 -21.91 2.28 26.92
C ARG A 322 -23.01 1.19 26.85
N SER A 323 -24.06 1.40 26.06
CA SER A 323 -25.32 0.66 26.14
C SER A 323 -26.09 0.69 24.82
N GLN A 324 -25.42 0.53 23.67
CA GLN A 324 -26.12 -0.01 22.52
C GLN A 324 -25.95 -1.53 22.56
N LYS A 325 -27.06 -2.26 22.55
CA LYS A 325 -27.01 -3.72 22.49
C LYS A 325 -26.79 -4.12 21.05
N LEU A 326 -25.92 -5.11 20.84
CA LEU A 326 -25.65 -5.66 19.52
C LEU A 326 -26.97 -6.16 18.89
N GLY A 327 -27.24 -5.73 17.66
CA GLY A 327 -28.50 -5.98 16.96
C GLY A 327 -29.67 -5.04 17.27
N ASP A 328 -29.51 -4.03 18.14
CA ASP A 328 -30.58 -3.04 18.36
C ASP A 328 -30.94 -2.31 17.04
N PRO A 329 -32.21 -2.36 16.62
CA PRO A 329 -32.63 -1.74 15.37
C PRO A 329 -32.72 -0.22 15.56
N LYS A 330 -31.86 0.51 14.84
CA LYS A 330 -31.93 1.98 14.73
C LYS A 330 -31.09 2.47 13.56
N TYR A 331 -31.61 3.45 12.83
CA TYR A 331 -30.79 4.23 11.89
C TYR A 331 -29.82 5.15 12.65
N ASP A 332 -28.52 4.99 12.45
CA ASP A 332 -27.48 5.59 13.28
C ASP A 332 -26.36 6.30 12.52
N ILE A 333 -26.41 6.37 11.18
CA ILE A 333 -25.46 7.16 10.39
C ILE A 333 -25.62 8.64 10.75
N GLN A 334 -24.48 9.32 10.92
CA GLN A 334 -24.42 10.73 11.26
C GLN A 334 -23.50 11.45 10.29
N ASP A 335 -23.88 12.67 9.93
CA ASP A 335 -23.00 13.58 9.20
C ASP A 335 -21.79 13.95 10.06
N ILE A 336 -20.60 13.92 9.46
CA ILE A 336 -19.37 14.39 10.10
C ILE A 336 -19.06 15.79 9.60
N VAL A 337 -18.77 16.70 10.54
CA VAL A 337 -18.27 18.05 10.22
C VAL A 337 -16.76 18.06 10.41
N THR A 338 -16.03 18.01 9.29
CA THR A 338 -14.58 18.23 9.25
C THR A 338 -14.24 19.16 8.09
N PRO A 339 -13.31 20.10 8.24
CA PRO A 339 -12.97 21.03 7.16
C PRO A 339 -12.36 20.29 5.98
N ALA A 340 -12.83 20.63 4.77
CA ALA A 340 -12.21 20.19 3.53
C ALA A 340 -10.91 20.97 3.28
N ALA A 341 -9.91 20.30 2.71
CA ALA A 341 -8.64 20.92 2.33
C ALA A 341 -8.33 20.64 0.86
N ALA A 342 -8.04 21.69 0.11
CA ALA A 342 -7.57 21.63 -1.28
C ALA A 342 -6.39 22.59 -1.48
N GLY A 343 -5.71 22.48 -2.62
CA GLY A 343 -4.63 23.40 -2.98
C GLY A 343 -3.47 23.42 -1.97
N THR A 344 -2.98 24.62 -1.65
CA THR A 344 -1.85 24.80 -0.69
C THR A 344 -2.19 24.29 0.70
N THR A 345 -3.44 24.46 1.15
CA THR A 345 -3.90 23.98 2.46
C THR A 345 -3.77 22.46 2.58
N LEU A 346 -4.12 21.73 1.52
CA LEU A 346 -3.96 20.28 1.49
C LEU A 346 -2.48 19.85 1.58
N ARG A 347 -1.58 20.55 0.89
CA ARG A 347 -0.14 20.24 0.96
C ARG A 347 0.42 20.43 2.37
N VAL A 348 0.03 21.51 3.04
CA VAL A 348 0.43 21.79 4.42
C VAL A 348 -0.13 20.72 5.35
N LEU A 349 -1.42 20.37 5.21
CA LEU A 349 -2.05 19.31 6.00
C LEU A 349 -1.36 17.96 5.78
N SER A 350 -1.06 17.62 4.53
CA SER A 350 -0.36 16.39 4.15
C SER A 350 1.04 16.32 4.77
N TRP A 351 1.83 17.40 4.71
CA TRP A 351 3.13 17.47 5.37
C TRP A 351 3.01 17.37 6.90
N LEU A 352 2.04 18.08 7.49
CA LEU A 352 1.82 18.09 8.93
C LEU A 352 1.39 16.71 9.46
N LEU A 353 0.58 15.97 8.71
CA LEU A 353 0.16 14.63 9.09
C LEU A 353 1.20 13.56 8.74
N ALA A 354 1.90 13.64 7.60
CA ALA A 354 2.76 12.55 7.13
C ALA A 354 4.25 12.72 7.51
N ASP A 355 4.75 13.96 7.65
CA ASP A 355 6.19 14.24 7.75
C ASP A 355 6.61 15.05 8.98
N SER A 356 5.71 15.82 9.59
CA SER A 356 6.04 16.63 10.76
C SER A 356 6.37 15.76 11.99
N PRO A 357 7.32 16.18 12.85
CA PRO A 357 7.56 15.55 14.16
C PRO A 357 6.31 15.51 15.05
N LEU A 358 5.37 16.44 14.86
CA LEU A 358 4.09 16.46 15.57
C LEU A 358 3.03 15.54 14.94
N GLY A 359 3.27 15.04 13.73
CA GLY A 359 2.34 14.21 12.97
C GLY A 359 1.76 13.05 13.79
N PRO A 360 2.56 12.22 14.48
CA PRO A 360 2.04 11.13 15.32
C PRO A 360 1.06 11.60 16.40
N LEU A 361 1.34 12.72 17.06
CA LEU A 361 0.45 13.29 18.08
C LEU A 361 -0.86 13.78 17.45
N ILE A 362 -0.76 14.51 16.34
CA ILE A 362 -1.93 15.06 15.64
C ILE A 362 -2.82 13.94 15.12
N ARG A 363 -2.25 12.90 14.51
CA ARG A 363 -2.98 11.72 14.06
C ARG A 363 -3.64 10.98 15.21
N ARG A 364 -2.97 10.85 16.37
CA ARG A 364 -3.57 10.24 17.56
C ARG A 364 -4.75 11.05 18.10
N VAL A 365 -4.70 12.38 18.03
CA VAL A 365 -5.82 13.25 18.39
C VAL A 365 -6.97 13.09 17.40
N LEU A 366 -6.70 13.10 16.09
CA LEU A 366 -7.71 12.90 15.04
C LEU A 366 -8.38 11.52 15.14
N LEU A 367 -7.60 10.48 15.43
CA LEU A 367 -8.06 9.10 15.58
C LEU A 367 -8.53 8.76 17.00
N SER A 368 -8.59 9.73 17.91
CA SER A 368 -8.91 9.47 19.31
C SER A 368 -10.31 8.85 19.48
N GLN A 369 -10.47 8.04 20.54
CA GLN A 369 -11.66 7.22 20.72
C GLN A 369 -12.96 8.00 20.93
N GLU A 370 -12.85 9.25 21.39
CA GLU A 370 -14.00 10.13 21.63
C GLU A 370 -14.51 10.83 20.37
N THR A 371 -13.70 10.91 19.29
CA THR A 371 -14.03 11.67 18.08
C THR A 371 -14.43 10.82 16.87
N ASN A 372 -14.06 9.53 16.83
CA ASN A 372 -14.21 8.70 15.62
C ASN A 372 -15.13 7.47 15.76
N GLY A 373 -15.83 7.30 16.88
CA GLY A 373 -16.76 6.17 17.09
C GLY A 373 -16.08 4.82 17.38
N SER A 374 -14.75 4.79 17.55
CA SER A 374 -14.01 3.55 17.83
C SER A 374 -14.32 2.96 19.21
N ALA A 375 -14.69 3.78 20.21
CA ALA A 375 -15.15 3.27 21.50
C ALA A 375 -16.44 2.43 21.38
N LEU A 376 -17.42 2.90 20.61
CA LEU A 376 -18.65 2.15 20.33
C LEU A 376 -18.35 0.89 19.50
N LEU A 377 -17.46 1.00 18.51
CA LEU A 377 -17.01 -0.16 17.74
C LEU A 377 -16.39 -1.25 18.64
N GLN A 378 -15.53 -0.88 19.59
CA GLN A 378 -14.92 -1.82 20.53
C GLN A 378 -15.95 -2.46 21.47
N ASP A 379 -16.92 -1.70 21.95
CA ASP A 379 -18.01 -2.21 22.78
C ASP A 379 -18.87 -3.25 22.02
N LEU A 380 -19.30 -2.91 20.81
CA LEU A 380 -20.04 -3.83 19.95
C LEU A 380 -19.20 -5.05 19.53
N ALA A 381 -17.90 -4.87 19.28
CA ALA A 381 -16.99 -5.96 18.99
C ALA A 381 -16.84 -6.93 20.17
N LEU A 382 -16.78 -6.41 21.40
CA LEU A 382 -16.76 -7.23 22.61
C LEU A 382 -18.06 -8.05 22.73
N GLN A 383 -19.21 -7.45 22.46
CA GLN A 383 -20.48 -8.18 22.39
C GLN A 383 -20.46 -9.26 21.28
N ALA A 384 -19.91 -8.94 20.10
CA ALA A 384 -19.79 -9.87 18.97
C ALA A 384 -18.78 -11.01 19.23
N SER A 385 -17.80 -10.82 20.13
CA SER A 385 -16.74 -11.78 20.41
C SER A 385 -17.21 -13.09 21.07
N HIS A 386 -18.45 -13.13 21.57
CA HIS A 386 -19.03 -14.35 22.15
C HIS A 386 -19.20 -15.49 21.13
N ASP A 387 -19.19 -15.18 19.83
CA ASP A 387 -19.17 -16.16 18.76
C ASP A 387 -17.74 -16.25 18.17
N PRO A 388 -17.02 -17.37 18.36
CA PRO A 388 -15.66 -17.56 17.87
C PRO A 388 -15.50 -17.38 16.35
N GLY A 389 -16.57 -17.62 15.57
CA GLY A 389 -16.55 -17.44 14.13
C GLY A 389 -16.44 -15.98 13.69
N ASN A 390 -16.57 -15.02 14.61
CA ASN A 390 -16.44 -13.59 14.31
C ASN A 390 -14.98 -13.11 14.34
N PHE A 391 -14.02 -13.91 14.83
CA PHE A 391 -12.60 -13.54 14.84
C PHE A 391 -11.92 -13.62 13.47
N ALA A 392 -12.59 -14.18 12.46
CA ALA A 392 -12.02 -14.39 11.15
C ALA A 392 -11.62 -13.06 10.47
N MET A 393 -10.35 -12.94 10.08
CA MET A 393 -9.85 -11.79 9.32
C MET A 393 -10.32 -11.78 7.86
N TRP A 394 -10.68 -12.95 7.34
CA TRP A 394 -11.25 -13.11 6.01
C TRP A 394 -12.75 -13.35 6.11
N HIS A 395 -13.48 -13.00 5.05
CA HIS A 395 -14.92 -13.25 5.00
C HIS A 395 -15.19 -14.72 5.33
N PRO A 396 -16.16 -15.04 6.20
CA PRO A 396 -16.65 -16.40 6.36
C PRO A 396 -17.40 -16.77 5.07
N MET A 397 -16.60 -17.16 4.08
CA MET A 397 -16.93 -17.59 2.74
C MET A 397 -17.69 -18.92 2.88
N GLN A 398 -19.02 -18.83 2.98
CA GLN A 398 -19.83 -19.97 3.38
C GLN A 398 -20.09 -20.87 2.17
N ARG A 399 -19.77 -22.16 2.33
CA ARG A 399 -20.13 -23.20 1.37
C ARG A 399 -21.65 -23.27 1.24
N LEU A 400 -22.14 -23.36 0.00
CA LEU A 400 -23.55 -23.65 -0.26
C LEU A 400 -23.93 -24.98 0.41
N SER A 401 -25.16 -25.07 0.91
CA SER A 401 -25.73 -26.37 1.27
C SER A 401 -25.78 -27.29 0.04
N SER A 402 -25.84 -28.60 0.26
CA SER A 402 -25.94 -29.58 -0.84
C SER A 402 -27.13 -29.30 -1.76
N GLU A 403 -28.25 -28.84 -1.20
CA GLU A 403 -29.45 -28.47 -1.94
C GLU A 403 -29.27 -27.19 -2.76
N GLU A 404 -28.79 -26.10 -2.14
CA GLU A 404 -28.50 -24.83 -2.86
C GLU A 404 -27.50 -25.06 -3.99
N ARG A 405 -26.50 -25.90 -3.76
CA ARG A 405 -25.50 -26.25 -4.76
C ARG A 405 -26.11 -27.01 -5.93
N LYS A 406 -26.92 -28.04 -5.65
CA LYS A 406 -27.62 -28.81 -6.67
C LYS A 406 -28.52 -27.93 -7.53
N GLN A 407 -29.23 -26.98 -6.91
CA GLN A 407 -30.06 -26.01 -7.62
C GLN A 407 -29.24 -25.11 -8.56
N GLN A 408 -28.06 -24.65 -8.12
CA GLN A 408 -27.16 -23.87 -8.98
C GLN A 408 -26.54 -24.71 -10.10
N GLU A 409 -26.15 -25.96 -9.83
CA GLU A 409 -25.64 -26.90 -10.83
C GLU A 409 -26.70 -27.22 -11.90
N GLU A 410 -27.95 -27.42 -11.50
CA GLU A 410 -29.08 -27.60 -12.43
C GLU A 410 -29.35 -26.33 -13.24
N ALA A 411 -29.31 -25.15 -12.61
CA ALA A 411 -29.45 -23.88 -13.30
C ALA A 411 -28.35 -23.65 -14.34
N ALA A 412 -27.10 -24.00 -14.01
CA ALA A 412 -25.95 -23.89 -14.89
C ALA A 412 -26.04 -24.82 -16.11
N LYS A 413 -26.70 -25.98 -16.00
CA LYS A 413 -26.95 -26.88 -17.13
C LYS A 413 -27.94 -26.32 -18.14
N VAL A 414 -28.95 -25.57 -17.67
CA VAL A 414 -30.02 -25.01 -18.52
C VAL A 414 -29.59 -23.70 -19.19
N ALA A 415 -28.85 -22.86 -18.48
CA ALA A 415 -28.38 -21.55 -18.95
C ALA A 415 -26.85 -21.49 -18.90
N GLY A 416 -26.22 -22.40 -19.64
CA GLY A 416 -24.77 -22.57 -19.62
C GLY A 416 -24.04 -21.39 -20.22
N THR A 417 -23.06 -20.87 -19.47
CA THR A 417 -22.24 -19.71 -19.83
C THR A 417 -21.61 -19.83 -21.22
N LYS A 418 -21.19 -21.04 -21.61
CA LYS A 418 -20.55 -21.28 -22.91
C LYS A 418 -21.48 -20.95 -24.09
N GLU A 419 -22.76 -21.30 -24.00
CA GLU A 419 -23.72 -21.02 -25.07
C GLU A 419 -24.02 -19.53 -25.17
N ILE A 420 -24.20 -18.86 -24.02
CA ILE A 420 -24.43 -17.41 -23.95
C ILE A 420 -23.24 -16.65 -24.53
N LEU A 421 -22.01 -17.06 -24.21
CA LEU A 421 -20.81 -16.44 -24.79
C LEU A 421 -20.65 -16.73 -26.28
N GLN A 422 -21.28 -17.78 -26.83
CA GLN A 422 -21.26 -18.03 -28.28
C GLN A 422 -22.34 -17.26 -29.04
N LYS A 423 -23.56 -17.19 -28.50
CA LYS A 423 -24.74 -16.69 -29.22
C LYS A 423 -25.19 -15.29 -28.79
N GLY A 424 -24.84 -14.86 -27.59
CA GLY A 424 -25.47 -13.71 -26.92
C GLY A 424 -26.85 -14.05 -26.35
N PHE A 425 -27.57 -13.02 -25.90
CA PHE A 425 -28.95 -13.07 -25.43
C PHE A 425 -29.98 -12.79 -26.54
N GLY A 426 -29.55 -12.29 -27.71
CA GLY A 426 -30.43 -11.92 -28.82
C GLY A 426 -30.94 -10.47 -28.71
N SER A 427 -32.03 -10.12 -29.38
CA SER A 427 -32.55 -8.74 -29.36
C SER A 427 -32.96 -8.29 -27.95
N GLY A 428 -32.55 -7.09 -27.56
CA GLY A 428 -32.80 -6.51 -26.24
C GLY A 428 -33.65 -5.25 -26.27
N ALA A 429 -33.76 -4.61 -25.11
CA ALA A 429 -34.36 -3.27 -25.04
C ALA A 429 -33.61 -2.31 -25.95
N ALA A 430 -34.35 -1.36 -26.52
CA ALA A 430 -33.75 -0.28 -27.29
C ALA A 430 -32.83 0.52 -26.35
N THR A 431 -31.54 0.57 -26.69
CA THR A 431 -30.52 1.31 -25.96
C THR A 431 -29.81 2.27 -26.92
N PRO A 432 -29.45 3.49 -26.47
CA PRO A 432 -28.66 4.41 -27.28
C PRO A 432 -27.18 4.02 -27.36
N TYR A 433 -26.74 3.05 -26.55
CA TYR A 433 -25.36 2.58 -26.51
C TYR A 433 -25.12 1.49 -27.54
N VAL A 434 -23.90 1.43 -28.06
CA VAL A 434 -23.45 0.30 -28.89
C VAL A 434 -23.08 -0.86 -27.97
N THR A 435 -23.74 -2.00 -28.13
CA THR A 435 -23.56 -3.18 -27.26
C THR A 435 -22.53 -4.15 -27.80
N VAL A 436 -22.09 -5.12 -26.98
CA VAL A 436 -21.26 -6.26 -27.40
C VAL A 436 -21.92 -7.01 -28.57
N GLU A 437 -23.23 -7.19 -28.51
CA GLU A 437 -23.99 -7.90 -29.55
C GLU A 437 -24.10 -7.09 -30.84
N ASP A 438 -24.12 -5.76 -30.78
CA ASP A 438 -24.14 -4.90 -31.97
C ASP A 438 -22.82 -4.98 -32.74
N PHE A 439 -21.69 -5.00 -32.03
CA PHE A 439 -20.38 -5.27 -32.63
C PHE A 439 -20.35 -6.65 -33.31
N ALA A 440 -20.71 -7.70 -32.56
CA ALA A 440 -20.72 -9.05 -33.09
C ALA A 440 -21.63 -9.20 -34.32
N ARG A 441 -22.79 -8.54 -34.31
CA ARG A 441 -23.71 -8.51 -35.45
C ARG A 441 -23.11 -7.78 -36.64
N ALA A 442 -22.54 -6.59 -36.44
CA ALA A 442 -21.94 -5.79 -37.51
C ALA A 442 -20.78 -6.51 -38.19
N TYR A 443 -19.96 -7.23 -37.43
CA TYR A 443 -18.85 -8.03 -37.97
C TYR A 443 -19.34 -9.28 -38.71
N ARG A 444 -20.32 -10.01 -38.14
CA ARG A 444 -20.89 -11.20 -38.78
C ARG A 444 -21.59 -10.89 -40.10
N GLU A 445 -22.29 -9.76 -40.15
CA GLU A 445 -22.96 -9.24 -41.35
C GLU A 445 -22.00 -8.55 -42.31
N LYS A 446 -20.70 -8.45 -41.96
CA LYS A 446 -19.66 -7.78 -42.76
C LYS A 446 -19.99 -6.32 -43.09
N ARG A 447 -20.77 -5.64 -42.25
CA ARG A 447 -21.06 -4.20 -42.37
C ARG A 447 -19.81 -3.35 -42.09
N ILE A 448 -18.94 -3.85 -41.22
CA ILE A 448 -17.65 -3.26 -40.89
C ILE A 448 -16.72 -4.39 -40.40
N LEU A 449 -15.42 -4.24 -40.62
CA LEU A 449 -14.41 -5.15 -40.07
C LEU A 449 -13.96 -4.69 -38.66
N PRO A 450 -13.56 -5.60 -37.76
CA PRO A 450 -12.90 -5.25 -36.50
C PRO A 450 -11.79 -4.21 -36.65
N SER A 451 -10.89 -4.35 -37.64
CA SER A 451 -9.83 -3.36 -37.91
C SER A 451 -10.37 -1.96 -38.21
N GLN A 452 -11.40 -1.86 -39.04
CA GLN A 452 -12.04 -0.59 -39.40
C GLN A 452 -12.75 0.04 -38.20
N ALA A 453 -13.42 -0.77 -37.36
CA ALA A 453 -14.04 -0.29 -36.14
C ALA A 453 -12.98 0.22 -35.15
N MET A 454 -11.85 -0.46 -35.01
CA MET A 454 -10.77 -0.04 -34.12
C MET A 454 -10.08 1.24 -34.60
N GLU A 455 -9.89 1.46 -35.91
CA GLU A 455 -9.38 2.75 -36.40
C GLU A 455 -10.30 3.92 -36.05
N LYS A 456 -11.62 3.74 -36.15
CA LYS A 456 -12.58 4.77 -35.73
C LYS A 456 -12.58 4.98 -34.22
N LEU A 457 -12.39 3.92 -33.43
CA LEU A 457 -12.20 4.03 -31.98
C LEU A 457 -10.96 4.85 -31.67
N LEU A 458 -9.81 4.54 -32.29
CA LEU A 458 -8.55 5.26 -32.08
C LEU A 458 -8.69 6.75 -32.41
N GLN A 459 -9.40 7.08 -33.50
CA GLN A 459 -9.72 8.46 -33.85
C GLN A 459 -10.60 9.15 -32.79
N SER A 460 -11.65 8.47 -32.33
CA SER A 460 -12.54 8.98 -31.28
C SER A 460 -11.79 9.21 -29.96
N VAL A 461 -10.85 8.33 -29.60
CA VAL A 461 -10.00 8.51 -28.43
C VAL A 461 -9.13 9.76 -28.60
N LYS A 462 -8.50 9.98 -29.76
CA LYS A 462 -7.68 11.19 -30.01
C LYS A 462 -8.47 12.48 -29.82
N GLU A 463 -9.75 12.49 -30.20
CA GLU A 463 -10.64 13.65 -30.07
C GLU A 463 -11.13 13.88 -28.63
N LEU A 464 -11.47 12.80 -27.90
CA LEU A 464 -12.07 12.89 -26.57
C LEU A 464 -11.05 12.93 -25.43
N GLN A 465 -9.86 12.37 -25.63
CA GLN A 465 -8.81 12.25 -24.62
C GLN A 465 -8.42 13.62 -24.02
N PRO A 466 -8.25 14.73 -24.77
CA PRO A 466 -7.90 16.02 -24.18
C PRO A 466 -8.96 16.56 -23.19
N LYS A 467 -10.24 16.25 -23.43
CA LYS A 467 -11.38 16.77 -22.66
C LYS A 467 -11.74 15.90 -21.46
N PHE A 468 -11.77 14.57 -21.64
CA PHE A 468 -12.28 13.65 -20.62
C PHE A 468 -11.21 12.76 -19.98
N ARG A 469 -10.09 12.53 -20.69
CA ARG A 469 -8.93 11.74 -20.24
C ARG A 469 -9.25 10.33 -19.72
N PRO A 470 -10.10 9.52 -20.38
CA PRO A 470 -10.46 8.19 -19.89
C PRO A 470 -9.29 7.19 -19.86
N PHE A 471 -8.29 7.33 -20.73
CA PHE A 471 -7.15 6.40 -20.83
C PHE A 471 -5.86 6.98 -20.23
N VAL A 472 -5.06 6.11 -19.62
CA VAL A 472 -3.68 6.40 -19.18
C VAL A 472 -2.70 5.99 -20.26
N LYS A 473 -2.84 4.76 -20.75
CA LYS A 473 -2.00 4.22 -21.81
C LYS A 473 -2.85 3.44 -22.81
N LEU A 474 -2.64 3.75 -24.08
CA LEU A 474 -3.20 3.06 -25.23
C LEU A 474 -2.04 2.88 -26.22
N LEU A 475 -1.76 1.64 -26.64
CA LEU A 475 -0.72 1.35 -27.63
C LEU A 475 -1.40 1.11 -28.98
N GLU A 476 -1.46 2.12 -29.84
CA GLU A 476 -2.23 2.05 -31.10
C GLU A 476 -1.84 0.86 -31.97
N GLU A 477 -0.54 0.57 -32.09
CA GLU A 477 -0.03 -0.56 -32.89
C GLU A 477 -0.47 -1.91 -32.33
N ASP A 478 -0.54 -2.06 -31.00
CA ASP A 478 -1.05 -3.28 -30.37
C ASP A 478 -2.55 -3.45 -30.63
N VAL A 479 -3.34 -2.36 -30.53
CA VAL A 479 -4.77 -2.38 -30.86
C VAL A 479 -4.98 -2.76 -32.34
N ARG A 480 -4.20 -2.18 -33.27
CA ARG A 480 -4.23 -2.52 -34.70
C ARG A 480 -3.90 -3.99 -34.95
N ALA A 481 -2.84 -4.50 -34.33
CA ALA A 481 -2.42 -5.88 -34.49
C ALA A 481 -3.49 -6.88 -33.99
N GLN A 482 -4.09 -6.60 -32.82
CA GLN A 482 -5.20 -7.39 -32.29
C GLN A 482 -6.41 -7.40 -33.24
N ALA A 483 -6.74 -6.25 -33.83
CA ALA A 483 -7.86 -6.10 -34.74
C ALA A 483 -7.63 -6.84 -36.08
N GLN A 484 -6.43 -6.76 -36.64
CA GLN A 484 -6.06 -7.52 -37.86
C GLN A 484 -6.15 -9.04 -37.64
N GLU A 485 -5.72 -9.51 -36.48
CA GLU A 485 -5.82 -10.92 -36.12
C GLU A 485 -7.28 -11.34 -35.84
N SER A 486 -8.14 -10.42 -35.40
CA SER A 486 -9.59 -10.64 -35.34
C SER A 486 -10.23 -10.70 -36.73
N ASP A 487 -9.86 -9.81 -37.67
CA ASP A 487 -10.29 -9.88 -39.07
C ASP A 487 -9.96 -11.24 -39.69
N ARG A 488 -8.74 -11.75 -39.46
CA ARG A 488 -8.31 -13.06 -39.94
C ARG A 488 -9.21 -14.18 -39.41
N ARG A 489 -9.52 -14.17 -38.10
CA ARG A 489 -10.42 -15.16 -37.49
C ARG A 489 -11.84 -15.07 -38.03
N PHE A 490 -12.39 -13.87 -38.20
CA PHE A 490 -13.69 -13.70 -38.84
C PHE A 490 -13.70 -14.19 -40.29
N GLY A 491 -12.67 -13.87 -41.08
CA GLY A 491 -12.57 -14.29 -42.47
C GLY A 491 -12.44 -15.81 -42.67
N SER A 492 -11.89 -16.51 -41.67
CA SER A 492 -11.71 -17.98 -41.67
C SER A 492 -12.81 -18.75 -40.94
N GLY A 493 -13.79 -18.06 -40.33
CA GLY A 493 -14.84 -18.71 -39.54
C GLY A 493 -14.38 -19.18 -38.15
N GLU A 494 -13.25 -18.67 -37.67
CA GLU A 494 -12.60 -19.02 -36.38
C GLU A 494 -12.93 -18.01 -35.27
N ALA A 495 -14.01 -17.23 -35.40
CA ALA A 495 -14.45 -16.29 -34.37
C ALA A 495 -14.70 -17.01 -33.04
N ARG A 496 -14.08 -16.52 -31.95
CA ARG A 496 -14.02 -17.27 -30.68
C ARG A 496 -15.31 -17.22 -29.86
N SER A 497 -15.97 -16.06 -29.84
CA SER A 497 -17.17 -15.82 -29.05
C SER A 497 -17.91 -14.56 -29.52
N ILE A 498 -18.97 -14.17 -28.82
CA ILE A 498 -19.66 -12.88 -29.00
C ILE A 498 -18.75 -11.67 -28.75
N PHE A 499 -17.62 -11.86 -28.05
CA PHE A 499 -16.60 -10.82 -27.83
C PHE A 499 -15.56 -10.72 -28.94
N GLU A 500 -15.60 -11.54 -29.99
CA GLU A 500 -14.61 -11.46 -31.08
C GLU A 500 -14.59 -10.05 -31.71
N GLY A 501 -13.43 -9.39 -31.64
CA GLY A 501 -13.22 -8.04 -32.18
C GLY A 501 -13.85 -6.90 -31.35
N VAL A 502 -14.46 -7.22 -30.20
CA VAL A 502 -15.13 -6.23 -29.34
C VAL A 502 -14.09 -5.52 -28.47
N PRO A 503 -14.10 -4.17 -28.40
CA PRO A 503 -13.13 -3.43 -27.60
C PRO A 503 -13.44 -3.52 -26.10
N VAL A 504 -12.42 -3.76 -25.27
CA VAL A 504 -12.51 -3.81 -23.81
C VAL A 504 -11.42 -2.94 -23.19
N ALA A 505 -11.79 -2.10 -22.24
CA ALA A 505 -10.85 -1.27 -21.49
C ALA A 505 -10.57 -1.86 -20.10
N VAL A 506 -9.42 -1.55 -19.52
CA VAL A 506 -8.98 -2.18 -18.26
C VAL A 506 -8.49 -1.12 -17.30
N LYS A 507 -8.96 -1.11 -16.05
CA LYS A 507 -8.42 -0.21 -15.02
C LYS A 507 -6.92 -0.40 -14.85
N ASP A 508 -6.19 0.70 -14.66
CA ASP A 508 -4.71 0.77 -14.53
C ASP A 508 -4.14 0.14 -13.23
N MET A 509 -4.73 -0.96 -12.77
CA MET A 509 -4.26 -1.77 -11.64
C MET A 509 -4.17 -3.26 -11.99
N PHE A 510 -4.56 -3.63 -13.21
CA PHE A 510 -4.45 -4.99 -13.72
C PHE A 510 -3.37 -5.06 -14.77
N ARG A 511 -2.52 -6.09 -14.70
CA ARG A 511 -1.45 -6.30 -15.67
C ARG A 511 -2.05 -6.62 -17.04
N ILE A 512 -1.56 -5.93 -18.06
CA ILE A 512 -1.82 -6.24 -19.47
C ILE A 512 -0.45 -6.46 -20.10
N ARG A 513 -0.25 -7.61 -20.75
CA ARG A 513 1.01 -7.92 -21.41
C ARG A 513 1.39 -6.80 -22.37
N GLY A 514 2.61 -6.26 -22.22
CA GLY A 514 3.12 -5.15 -23.03
C GLY A 514 2.78 -3.75 -22.52
N TYR A 515 1.97 -3.60 -21.46
CA TYR A 515 1.62 -2.31 -20.86
C TYR A 515 2.25 -2.14 -19.48
N PRO A 516 2.60 -0.91 -19.07
CA PRO A 516 2.90 -0.61 -17.68
C PRO A 516 1.62 -0.70 -16.81
N MET A 517 1.80 -0.78 -15.50
CA MET A 517 0.71 -0.79 -14.52
C MET A 517 1.00 0.26 -13.46
N LEU A 518 0.47 1.48 -13.66
CA LEU A 518 0.89 2.64 -12.88
C LEU A 518 0.05 2.85 -11.60
N GLU A 519 -1.12 2.23 -11.50
CA GLU A 519 -2.03 2.32 -10.35
C GLU A 519 -2.41 3.77 -9.99
N GLY A 520 -2.52 4.66 -10.98
CA GLY A 520 -2.81 6.08 -10.72
C GLY A 520 -1.61 6.91 -10.25
N SER A 521 -0.44 6.29 -10.05
CA SER A 521 0.77 6.93 -9.52
C SER A 521 1.75 7.30 -10.63
N LEU A 522 2.71 8.16 -10.28
CA LEU A 522 3.90 8.39 -11.10
C LEU A 522 5.01 7.43 -10.66
N TRP A 523 5.58 6.73 -11.62
CA TRP A 523 6.67 5.79 -11.39
C TRP A 523 7.89 6.14 -12.25
N PRO A 524 9.12 6.05 -11.72
CA PRO A 524 10.32 6.23 -12.53
C PRO A 524 10.34 5.28 -13.73
N GLU A 525 10.86 5.75 -14.86
CA GLU A 525 11.06 4.93 -16.05
C GLU A 525 11.96 3.72 -15.74
N GLY A 526 11.58 2.54 -16.22
CA GLY A 526 12.29 1.29 -15.96
C GLY A 526 12.04 0.63 -14.59
N SER A 527 11.25 1.25 -13.70
CA SER A 527 10.81 0.59 -12.46
C SER A 527 9.81 -0.55 -12.73
N ASP A 528 9.66 -1.51 -11.81
CA ASP A 528 8.76 -2.67 -11.98
C ASP A 528 7.30 -2.31 -12.31
N ARG A 529 6.83 -1.15 -11.84
CA ARG A 529 5.47 -0.64 -12.09
C ARG A 529 5.35 0.11 -13.43
N ASN A 530 6.44 0.70 -13.93
CA ASN A 530 6.48 1.42 -15.22
C ASN A 530 7.04 0.57 -16.37
N SER A 531 7.59 -0.60 -16.08
CA SER A 531 8.02 -1.57 -17.09
C SER A 531 6.82 -2.33 -17.66
N PRO A 532 6.79 -2.63 -18.97
CA PRO A 532 5.75 -3.45 -19.58
C PRO A 532 5.59 -4.80 -18.87
N ALA A 533 4.36 -5.16 -18.53
CA ALA A 533 4.09 -6.46 -17.91
C ALA A 533 4.36 -7.61 -18.90
N GLU A 534 4.93 -8.70 -18.39
CA GLU A 534 5.24 -9.89 -19.20
C GLU A 534 4.00 -10.76 -19.49
N LYS A 535 3.00 -10.68 -18.62
CA LYS A 535 1.79 -11.52 -18.66
C LYS A 535 0.55 -10.69 -18.33
N ASP A 536 -0.57 -11.12 -18.91
CA ASP A 536 -1.89 -10.62 -18.58
C ASP A 536 -2.30 -11.09 -17.17
N ASN A 537 -3.02 -10.22 -16.46
CA ASN A 537 -3.87 -10.63 -15.35
C ASN A 537 -4.94 -11.62 -15.84
N HIS A 538 -5.37 -12.52 -14.96
CA HIS A 538 -6.36 -13.55 -15.27
C HIS A 538 -7.58 -13.04 -16.05
N MET A 539 -8.19 -11.93 -15.63
CA MET A 539 -9.39 -11.39 -16.30
C MET A 539 -9.08 -10.88 -17.72
N VAL A 540 -7.92 -10.23 -17.90
CA VAL A 540 -7.49 -9.72 -19.21
C VAL A 540 -7.23 -10.88 -20.17
N ARG A 541 -6.59 -11.95 -19.68
CA ARG A 541 -6.40 -13.19 -20.44
C ARG A 541 -7.73 -13.78 -20.90
N LEU A 542 -8.72 -13.90 -20.01
CA LEU A 542 -10.04 -14.44 -20.34
C LEU A 542 -10.75 -13.65 -21.44
N PHE A 543 -10.68 -12.32 -21.40
CA PHE A 543 -11.23 -11.49 -22.48
C PHE A 543 -10.49 -11.70 -23.81
N ARG A 544 -9.15 -11.79 -23.80
CA ARG A 544 -8.38 -12.11 -25.02
C ARG A 544 -8.71 -13.51 -25.57
N GLU A 545 -8.88 -14.50 -24.69
CA GLU A 545 -9.31 -15.86 -25.05
C GLU A 545 -10.74 -15.87 -25.61
N ALA A 546 -11.61 -14.96 -25.17
CA ALA A 546 -12.93 -14.74 -25.77
C ALA A 546 -12.87 -13.99 -27.12
N GLY A 547 -11.70 -13.50 -27.55
CA GLY A 547 -11.51 -12.77 -28.81
C GLY A 547 -11.65 -11.25 -28.70
N ALA A 548 -11.79 -10.71 -27.49
CA ALA A 548 -11.87 -9.27 -27.27
C ALA A 548 -10.55 -8.57 -27.59
N ILE A 549 -10.65 -7.31 -28.02
CA ILE A 549 -9.52 -6.42 -28.26
C ILE A 549 -9.31 -5.59 -26.99
N ILE A 550 -8.17 -5.78 -26.32
CA ILE A 550 -7.80 -5.01 -25.14
C ILE A 550 -7.25 -3.66 -25.60
N VAL A 551 -8.00 -2.59 -25.36
CA VAL A 551 -7.73 -1.26 -25.91
C VAL A 551 -6.61 -0.54 -25.14
N GLY A 552 -6.58 -0.68 -23.82
CA GLY A 552 -5.57 0.00 -22.99
C GLY A 552 -5.99 0.13 -21.53
N THR A 553 -5.13 0.82 -20.77
CA THR A 553 -5.35 1.09 -19.35
C THR A 553 -6.13 2.39 -19.14
N THR A 554 -7.14 2.37 -18.27
CA THR A 554 -7.99 3.52 -17.97
C THR A 554 -7.57 4.25 -16.71
N ALA A 555 -7.82 5.56 -16.69
CA ALA A 555 -7.50 6.43 -15.56
C ALA A 555 -8.17 5.97 -14.27
N MET A 556 -7.50 6.20 -13.15
CA MET A 556 -7.95 5.88 -11.81
C MET A 556 -7.32 6.82 -10.80
N THR A 557 -7.96 6.97 -9.65
CA THR A 557 -7.35 7.68 -8.51
C THR A 557 -6.16 6.88 -7.99
N GLU A 558 -5.09 7.56 -7.56
CA GLU A 558 -3.87 6.93 -7.06
C GLU A 558 -4.16 5.84 -6.00
N PHE A 559 -3.75 4.61 -6.30
CA PHE A 559 -3.96 3.38 -5.51
C PHE A 559 -5.41 3.09 -5.12
N GLY A 560 -6.37 3.73 -5.77
CA GLY A 560 -7.78 3.61 -5.42
C GLY A 560 -8.19 4.23 -4.09
N VAL A 561 -7.39 5.14 -3.54
CA VAL A 561 -7.54 5.67 -2.17
C VAL A 561 -8.72 6.63 -2.00
N THR A 562 -9.16 7.30 -3.07
CA THR A 562 -10.26 8.26 -3.01
C THR A 562 -11.40 7.89 -3.97
N PRO A 563 -12.67 8.03 -3.55
CA PRO A 563 -13.83 7.76 -4.39
C PRO A 563 -14.21 8.94 -5.30
N LEU A 564 -13.44 10.04 -5.33
CA LEU A 564 -13.76 11.24 -6.11
C LEU A 564 -13.50 11.09 -7.62
N GLY A 565 -12.62 10.17 -8.02
CA GLY A 565 -12.38 9.84 -9.42
C GLY A 565 -11.28 10.64 -10.12
N TYR A 566 -11.08 11.90 -9.75
CA TYR A 566 -10.01 12.74 -10.31
C TYR A 566 -8.64 12.36 -9.73
N SER A 567 -7.66 12.09 -10.60
CA SER A 567 -6.24 11.99 -10.25
C SER A 567 -5.49 13.25 -10.68
N VAL A 568 -4.63 13.75 -9.80
CA VAL A 568 -3.71 14.86 -10.09
C VAL A 568 -2.62 14.40 -11.06
N ASN A 569 -2.08 13.20 -10.84
CA ASN A 569 -0.99 12.64 -11.65
C ASN A 569 -1.43 12.43 -13.10
N GLN A 570 -2.66 11.97 -13.30
CA GLN A 570 -3.24 11.72 -14.61
C GLN A 570 -4.04 12.93 -15.13
N GLN A 571 -4.24 13.95 -14.28
CA GLN A 571 -4.99 15.18 -14.54
C GLN A 571 -6.41 14.90 -15.08
N GLY A 572 -7.07 13.87 -14.55
CA GLY A 572 -8.34 13.34 -15.04
C GLY A 572 -8.69 12.01 -14.37
N PRO A 573 -9.76 11.33 -14.81
CA PRO A 573 -10.69 11.73 -15.85
C PRO A 573 -11.83 12.62 -15.32
N PHE A 574 -12.50 13.31 -16.22
CA PHE A 574 -13.65 14.16 -15.93
C PHE A 574 -14.96 13.44 -16.23
N ASN A 575 -16.06 13.84 -15.58
CA ASN A 575 -17.37 13.22 -15.80
C ASN A 575 -17.83 13.40 -17.27
N ALA A 576 -18.34 12.31 -17.88
CA ALA A 576 -18.73 12.26 -19.28
C ALA A 576 -19.93 13.19 -19.63
N TYR A 577 -20.85 13.39 -18.69
CA TYR A 577 -22.02 14.27 -18.87
C TYR A 577 -21.66 15.73 -18.64
N ASN A 578 -20.79 16.00 -17.67
CA ASN A 578 -20.36 17.36 -17.34
C ASN A 578 -18.93 17.40 -16.82
N ALA A 579 -17.99 17.83 -17.67
CA ALA A 579 -16.56 17.81 -17.36
C ALA A 579 -16.11 18.72 -16.19
N LYS A 580 -17.01 19.56 -15.64
CA LYS A 580 -16.75 20.32 -14.40
C LYS A 580 -16.93 19.51 -13.13
N HIS A 581 -17.59 18.35 -13.20
CA HIS A 581 -17.95 17.55 -12.04
C HIS A 581 -17.06 16.32 -11.90
N TYR A 582 -16.99 15.80 -10.68
CA TYR A 582 -16.29 14.57 -10.40
C TYR A 582 -16.88 13.38 -11.18
N SER A 583 -16.01 12.55 -11.73
CA SER A 583 -16.36 11.28 -12.37
C SER A 583 -16.69 10.17 -11.36
N LEU A 584 -16.41 10.42 -10.07
CA LEU A 584 -16.32 9.42 -9.01
C LEU A 584 -15.33 8.29 -9.34
N GLY A 585 -14.98 7.48 -8.36
CA GLY A 585 -13.86 6.58 -8.48
C GLY A 585 -13.90 5.43 -7.48
N SER A 586 -12.87 4.58 -7.48
CA SER A 586 -11.60 4.77 -8.20
C SER A 586 -11.51 4.27 -9.64
N SER A 587 -12.48 3.51 -10.16
CA SER A 587 -12.48 3.05 -11.58
C SER A 587 -13.04 4.11 -12.53
N SER A 588 -12.56 5.35 -12.37
CA SER A 588 -13.13 6.55 -12.97
C SER A 588 -13.03 6.54 -14.50
N GLY A 589 -11.86 6.23 -15.04
CA GLY A 589 -11.62 6.19 -16.48
C GLY A 589 -12.39 5.06 -17.16
N SER A 590 -12.55 3.93 -16.47
CA SER A 590 -13.33 2.78 -16.94
C SER A 590 -14.78 3.17 -17.19
N ALA A 591 -15.43 3.83 -16.22
CA ALA A 591 -16.81 4.28 -16.37
C ALA A 591 -16.97 5.39 -17.40
N VAL A 592 -16.03 6.34 -17.46
CA VAL A 592 -16.05 7.41 -18.47
C VAL A 592 -15.87 6.85 -19.88
N ALA A 593 -14.98 5.88 -20.09
CA ALA A 593 -14.79 5.23 -21.39
C ALA A 593 -16.07 4.54 -21.88
N VAL A 594 -16.76 3.82 -20.99
CA VAL A 594 -18.04 3.17 -21.31
C VAL A 594 -19.12 4.22 -21.60
N ALA A 595 -19.25 5.25 -20.76
CA ALA A 595 -20.28 6.27 -20.92
C ALA A 595 -20.12 7.07 -22.22
N LEU A 596 -18.89 7.33 -22.66
CA LEU A 596 -18.60 8.00 -23.93
C LEU A 596 -18.85 7.12 -25.17
N GLY A 597 -19.14 5.83 -25.00
CA GLY A 597 -19.33 4.89 -26.12
C GLY A 597 -18.02 4.42 -26.75
N LEU A 598 -16.87 4.63 -26.09
CA LEU A 598 -15.57 4.17 -26.59
C LEU A 598 -15.44 2.65 -26.50
N VAL A 599 -15.98 2.04 -25.44
CA VAL A 599 -16.03 0.59 -25.24
C VAL A 599 -17.39 0.20 -24.63
N PRO A 600 -17.98 -0.95 -24.98
CA PRO A 600 -19.19 -1.44 -24.33
C PRO A 600 -18.94 -1.98 -22.91
N VAL A 601 -17.70 -2.41 -22.62
CA VAL A 601 -17.31 -3.07 -21.38
C VAL A 601 -15.92 -2.60 -20.93
N ALA A 602 -15.77 -2.39 -19.63
CA ALA A 602 -14.48 -2.19 -18.97
C ALA A 602 -14.34 -3.06 -17.70
N ILE A 603 -13.10 -3.42 -17.36
CA ILE A 603 -12.74 -4.17 -16.16
C ILE A 603 -12.38 -3.20 -15.04
N GLY A 604 -13.04 -3.32 -13.88
CA GLY A 604 -12.79 -2.50 -12.69
C GLY A 604 -12.54 -3.30 -11.42
N ALA A 605 -12.24 -2.58 -10.34
CA ALA A 605 -12.08 -3.12 -8.98
C ALA A 605 -12.81 -2.24 -7.96
N ASP A 606 -13.32 -2.86 -6.89
CA ASP A 606 -14.22 -2.27 -5.89
C ASP A 606 -13.85 -2.75 -4.48
N ALA A 607 -13.20 -1.89 -3.69
CA ALA A 607 -12.92 -2.11 -2.26
C ALA A 607 -13.77 -1.21 -1.33
N GLY A 608 -14.42 -0.20 -1.89
CA GLY A 608 -15.24 0.78 -1.20
C GLY A 608 -16.18 1.49 -2.15
N GLY A 609 -16.76 0.77 -3.12
CA GLY A 609 -17.65 1.32 -4.14
C GLY A 609 -16.98 1.64 -5.48
N SER A 610 -15.69 1.34 -5.65
CA SER A 610 -14.91 1.82 -6.81
C SER A 610 -15.35 1.33 -8.20
N ILE A 611 -16.28 0.38 -8.31
CA ILE A 611 -17.00 0.06 -9.56
C ILE A 611 -18.35 0.78 -9.58
N ARG A 612 -19.10 0.69 -8.49
CA ARG A 612 -20.50 1.15 -8.39
C ARG A 612 -20.64 2.67 -8.40
N LEU A 613 -19.77 3.39 -7.69
CA LEU A 613 -19.77 4.85 -7.61
C LEU A 613 -19.51 5.51 -8.99
N PRO A 614 -18.41 5.21 -9.70
CA PRO A 614 -18.19 5.78 -11.03
C PRO A 614 -19.24 5.32 -12.05
N ALA A 615 -19.76 4.09 -11.94
CA ALA A 615 -20.86 3.64 -12.79
C ALA A 615 -22.13 4.49 -12.59
N SER A 616 -22.48 4.81 -11.34
CA SER A 616 -23.59 5.74 -11.03
C SER A 616 -23.36 7.11 -11.65
N ALA A 617 -22.19 7.72 -11.45
CA ALA A 617 -21.88 9.06 -11.95
C ALA A 617 -21.75 9.15 -13.47
N ALA A 618 -21.45 8.03 -14.12
CA ALA A 618 -21.33 7.92 -15.57
C ALA A 618 -22.61 7.37 -16.24
N GLY A 619 -23.64 7.03 -15.45
CA GLY A 619 -24.91 6.53 -15.97
C GLY A 619 -24.76 5.20 -16.71
N VAL A 620 -23.94 4.30 -16.20
CA VAL A 620 -23.68 2.96 -16.76
C VAL A 620 -23.85 1.91 -15.65
N PHE A 621 -23.82 0.63 -16.01
CA PHE A 621 -23.95 -0.46 -15.05
C PHE A 621 -22.59 -0.78 -14.42
N GLY A 622 -22.58 -1.08 -13.13
CA GLY A 622 -21.37 -1.49 -12.42
C GLY A 622 -21.67 -2.61 -11.45
N LEU A 623 -21.12 -3.80 -11.69
CA LEU A 623 -21.29 -4.97 -10.85
C LEU A 623 -20.01 -5.22 -10.03
N ALA A 624 -20.11 -5.10 -8.71
CA ALA A 624 -19.10 -5.60 -7.79
C ALA A 624 -19.52 -7.02 -7.36
N THR A 625 -18.76 -8.03 -7.77
CA THR A 625 -19.11 -9.45 -7.54
C THR A 625 -19.00 -9.85 -6.07
N THR A 626 -19.45 -11.06 -5.72
CA THR A 626 -19.19 -11.66 -4.41
C THR A 626 -17.68 -11.75 -4.21
N TYR A 627 -17.21 -11.47 -3.00
CA TYR A 627 -15.79 -11.60 -2.69
C TYR A 627 -15.30 -13.02 -3.03
N GLY A 628 -14.21 -13.12 -3.81
CA GLY A 628 -13.68 -14.39 -4.31
C GLY A 628 -14.40 -15.04 -5.49
N ARG A 629 -15.46 -14.41 -6.06
CA ARG A 629 -16.13 -14.89 -7.28
C ARG A 629 -15.22 -14.82 -8.51
N VAL A 630 -14.57 -13.68 -8.69
CA VAL A 630 -13.63 -13.44 -9.78
C VAL A 630 -12.22 -13.60 -9.23
N ALA A 631 -11.43 -14.47 -9.85
CA ALA A 631 -10.04 -14.66 -9.49
C ALA A 631 -9.25 -13.38 -9.79
N ASP A 632 -8.60 -12.82 -8.76
CA ASP A 632 -7.70 -11.68 -8.88
C ASP A 632 -6.29 -12.10 -8.48
N ASP A 633 -5.42 -12.26 -9.49
CA ASP A 633 -3.98 -12.52 -9.33
C ASP A 633 -3.14 -11.24 -9.44
N SER A 634 -3.78 -10.06 -9.35
CA SER A 634 -3.05 -8.81 -9.36
C SER A 634 -2.14 -8.69 -8.14
N SER A 635 -0.89 -8.26 -8.36
CA SER A 635 -0.02 -7.75 -7.31
C SER A 635 -0.33 -6.28 -6.98
N SER A 636 -1.61 -5.89 -7.10
CA SER A 636 -2.06 -4.53 -6.81
C SER A 636 -2.07 -4.27 -5.31
N VAL A 637 -1.82 -3.02 -4.97
CA VAL A 637 -1.72 -2.51 -3.60
C VAL A 637 -3.04 -2.54 -2.81
N THR A 638 -4.13 -2.90 -3.48
CA THR A 638 -5.49 -2.98 -2.92
C THR A 638 -6.03 -4.41 -2.85
N ASN A 639 -5.23 -5.44 -3.17
CA ASN A 639 -5.63 -6.85 -3.10
C ASN A 639 -5.73 -7.37 -1.64
N GLY A 640 -6.58 -6.72 -0.84
CA GLY A 640 -6.86 -7.01 0.56
C GLY A 640 -8.22 -7.71 0.77
N SER A 641 -8.71 -7.74 2.01
CA SER A 641 -9.94 -8.46 2.35
C SER A 641 -11.19 -7.79 1.77
N MET A 642 -11.12 -6.55 1.27
CA MET A 642 -12.28 -5.80 0.76
C MET A 642 -12.44 -5.79 -0.76
N GLN A 643 -11.39 -6.15 -1.49
CA GLN A 643 -11.34 -5.94 -2.93
C GLN A 643 -12.13 -6.99 -3.68
N LYS A 644 -12.95 -6.50 -4.61
CA LYS A 644 -13.77 -7.31 -5.51
C LYS A 644 -13.57 -6.80 -6.93
N SER A 645 -13.49 -7.70 -7.89
CA SER A 645 -13.39 -7.35 -9.30
C SER A 645 -14.72 -7.52 -10.00
N GLY A 646 -14.94 -6.77 -11.07
CA GLY A 646 -16.18 -6.88 -11.83
C GLY A 646 -16.29 -5.90 -13.00
N PRO A 647 -17.33 -6.07 -13.83
CA PRO A 647 -17.51 -5.29 -15.04
C PRO A 647 -18.17 -3.94 -14.76
N ILE A 648 -17.78 -2.95 -15.57
CA ILE A 648 -18.53 -1.72 -15.83
C ILE A 648 -18.97 -1.79 -17.29
N ALA A 649 -20.25 -1.66 -17.58
CA ALA A 649 -20.77 -1.87 -18.93
C ALA A 649 -21.97 -0.98 -19.26
N ALA A 650 -22.23 -0.80 -20.55
CA ALA A 650 -23.25 0.13 -21.05
C ALA A 650 -24.68 -0.31 -20.72
N THR A 651 -24.92 -1.64 -20.71
CA THR A 651 -26.23 -2.27 -20.51
C THR A 651 -26.18 -3.41 -19.49
N ALA A 652 -27.34 -3.85 -18.99
CA ALA A 652 -27.43 -5.02 -18.12
C ALA A 652 -26.95 -6.30 -18.82
N ARG A 653 -27.23 -6.44 -20.13
CA ARG A 653 -26.76 -7.56 -20.96
C ARG A 653 -25.26 -7.59 -21.12
N ASP A 654 -24.65 -6.45 -21.45
CA ASP A 654 -23.19 -6.35 -21.55
C ASP A 654 -22.53 -6.64 -20.20
N THR A 655 -23.15 -6.22 -19.10
CA THR A 655 -22.71 -6.55 -17.73
C THR A 655 -22.76 -8.06 -17.49
N ALA A 656 -23.84 -8.73 -17.90
CA ALA A 656 -24.00 -10.18 -17.75
C ALA A 656 -23.01 -10.98 -18.62
N LEU A 657 -22.78 -10.55 -19.87
CA LEU A 657 -21.77 -11.14 -20.76
C LEU A 657 -20.36 -10.98 -20.20
N ALA A 658 -20.01 -9.79 -19.71
CA ALA A 658 -18.71 -9.52 -19.10
C ALA A 658 -18.52 -10.31 -17.81
N TYR A 659 -19.53 -10.37 -16.95
CA TYR A 659 -19.54 -11.21 -15.75
C TYR A 659 -19.31 -12.69 -16.07
N ALA A 660 -19.94 -13.18 -17.14
CA ALA A 660 -19.79 -14.53 -17.64
C ALA A 660 -18.36 -14.86 -18.08
N VAL A 661 -17.67 -13.93 -18.74
CA VAL A 661 -16.24 -14.06 -19.06
C VAL A 661 -15.40 -14.05 -17.78
N MET A 662 -15.56 -13.03 -16.94
CA MET A 662 -14.69 -12.78 -15.77
C MET A 662 -14.78 -13.86 -14.68
N SER A 663 -15.93 -14.53 -14.56
CA SER A 663 -16.20 -15.49 -13.48
C SER A 663 -15.86 -16.93 -13.84
N ALA A 664 -15.10 -17.15 -14.92
CA ALA A 664 -14.61 -18.48 -15.27
C ALA A 664 -13.74 -19.04 -14.13
N ALA A 665 -13.92 -20.31 -13.80
CA ALA A 665 -13.20 -20.93 -12.69
C ALA A 665 -11.70 -21.02 -12.99
N GLU A 666 -10.88 -20.67 -11.98
CA GLU A 666 -9.42 -20.80 -12.03
C GLU A 666 -8.97 -21.77 -10.93
N PRO A 667 -8.73 -23.06 -11.25
CA PRO A 667 -8.44 -24.09 -10.25
C PRO A 667 -7.21 -23.79 -9.38
N GLY A 668 -6.27 -22.97 -9.88
CA GLY A 668 -5.06 -22.57 -9.15
C GLY A 668 -5.21 -21.33 -8.26
N ASN A 669 -6.35 -20.61 -8.31
CA ASN A 669 -6.51 -19.38 -7.55
C ASN A 669 -6.73 -19.65 -6.04
N PHE A 670 -6.17 -18.78 -5.19
CA PHE A 670 -6.28 -18.84 -3.72
C PHE A 670 -7.72 -19.04 -3.25
N TYR A 671 -8.69 -18.31 -3.82
CA TYR A 671 -10.09 -18.41 -3.42
C TYR A 671 -10.70 -19.76 -3.81
N SER A 672 -10.42 -20.25 -5.03
CA SER A 672 -10.82 -21.60 -5.46
C SER A 672 -10.30 -22.68 -4.51
N GLN A 673 -9.06 -22.54 -4.05
CA GLN A 673 -8.44 -23.46 -3.10
C GLN A 673 -9.02 -23.34 -1.68
N LEU A 674 -9.31 -22.11 -1.22
CA LEU A 674 -9.91 -21.86 0.10
C LEU A 674 -11.29 -22.53 0.23
N TYR A 675 -12.06 -22.61 -0.85
CA TYR A 675 -13.35 -23.30 -0.84
C TYR A 675 -13.23 -24.82 -0.76
N GLY A 676 -12.11 -25.41 -1.19
CA GLY A 676 -11.91 -26.87 -1.28
C GLY A 676 -12.89 -27.53 -2.26
N GLU A 677 -12.92 -28.86 -2.34
CA GLU A 677 -13.92 -29.57 -3.16
C GLU A 677 -15.34 -29.40 -2.57
N PRO A 678 -16.38 -29.10 -3.39
CA PRO A 678 -16.38 -29.13 -4.85
C PRO A 678 -16.12 -27.76 -5.54
N GLY A 679 -15.51 -26.81 -4.84
CA GLY A 679 -15.08 -25.51 -5.37
C GLY A 679 -16.14 -24.42 -5.30
N LEU A 680 -15.86 -23.30 -5.99
CA LEU A 680 -16.77 -22.16 -6.16
C LEU A 680 -18.13 -22.61 -6.71
N PRO A 681 -19.23 -21.93 -6.33
CA PRO A 681 -20.52 -22.27 -6.88
C PRO A 681 -20.59 -22.04 -8.40
N PRO A 682 -21.21 -22.95 -9.19
CA PRO A 682 -21.30 -22.80 -10.63
C PRO A 682 -21.98 -21.51 -11.05
N LEU A 683 -21.40 -20.88 -12.07
CA LEU A 683 -21.99 -19.72 -12.74
C LEU A 683 -23.25 -20.13 -13.52
N HIS A 684 -24.31 -19.34 -13.41
CA HIS A 684 -25.52 -19.48 -14.23
C HIS A 684 -26.16 -18.12 -14.49
N LEU A 685 -26.90 -17.98 -15.58
CA LEU A 685 -27.73 -16.80 -15.88
C LEU A 685 -29.19 -17.19 -16.12
N LYS A 686 -29.63 -18.26 -15.44
CA LYS A 686 -31.02 -18.72 -15.43
C LYS A 686 -31.95 -17.55 -15.09
N ASP A 687 -33.05 -17.45 -15.82
CA ASP A 687 -34.10 -16.43 -15.67
C ASP A 687 -33.65 -14.98 -15.93
N PHE A 688 -32.43 -14.74 -16.42
CA PHE A 688 -31.92 -13.39 -16.68
C PHE A 688 -32.88 -12.53 -17.52
N SER A 689 -33.43 -13.10 -18.60
CA SER A 689 -34.36 -12.39 -19.50
C SER A 689 -35.82 -12.37 -19.03
N LYS A 690 -36.15 -12.86 -17.82
CA LYS A 690 -37.51 -12.78 -17.28
C LYS A 690 -37.77 -11.41 -16.68
N SER A 691 -38.60 -10.64 -17.37
CA SER A 691 -38.95 -9.26 -17.01
C SER A 691 -39.92 -9.14 -15.84
N ASP A 692 -40.81 -10.11 -15.62
CA ASP A 692 -41.66 -10.12 -14.44
C ASP A 692 -40.83 -10.49 -13.20
N LEU A 693 -41.11 -9.81 -12.08
CA LEU A 693 -40.40 -9.99 -10.81
C LEU A 693 -41.28 -10.67 -9.76
N LYS A 694 -42.33 -11.40 -10.19
CA LYS A 694 -43.23 -12.11 -9.28
C LYS A 694 -42.45 -13.09 -8.40
N GLY A 695 -42.71 -13.02 -7.11
CA GLY A 695 -42.04 -13.84 -6.10
C GLY A 695 -40.67 -13.31 -5.64
N MET A 696 -40.17 -12.20 -6.20
CA MET A 696 -39.02 -11.49 -5.65
C MET A 696 -39.44 -10.58 -4.50
N ARG A 697 -38.67 -10.60 -3.41
CA ARG A 697 -38.88 -9.73 -2.25
C ARG A 697 -37.68 -8.80 -2.09
N LEU A 698 -37.89 -7.50 -2.13
CA LEU A 698 -36.83 -6.51 -2.08
C LEU A 698 -36.89 -5.75 -0.75
N GLY A 699 -35.79 -5.79 0.00
CA GLY A 699 -35.67 -5.15 1.30
C GLY A 699 -35.30 -3.69 1.16
N ILE A 700 -36.01 -2.79 1.83
CA ILE A 700 -35.66 -1.37 1.93
C ILE A 700 -35.63 -0.95 3.39
N PHE A 701 -34.49 -0.40 3.82
CA PHE A 701 -34.40 0.31 5.09
C PHE A 701 -34.71 1.79 4.84
N TRP A 702 -35.96 2.21 5.06
CA TRP A 702 -36.46 3.50 4.59
C TRP A 702 -35.75 4.72 5.18
N ASP A 703 -35.43 4.72 6.47
CA ASP A 703 -34.67 5.83 7.08
C ASP A 703 -33.31 6.02 6.41
N TYR A 704 -32.65 4.90 6.11
CA TYR A 704 -31.39 4.90 5.38
C TYR A 704 -31.57 5.34 3.93
N PHE A 705 -32.54 4.75 3.21
CA PHE A 705 -32.85 5.06 1.81
C PHE A 705 -33.18 6.55 1.59
N ASN A 706 -33.93 7.14 2.52
CA ASN A 706 -34.39 8.52 2.45
C ASN A 706 -33.30 9.56 2.79
N ASP A 707 -32.15 9.13 3.34
CA ASP A 707 -31.05 10.01 3.72
C ASP A 707 -30.14 10.36 2.51
N CYS A 708 -30.72 11.02 1.52
CA CYS A 708 -30.06 11.49 0.30
C CYS A 708 -30.63 12.83 -0.19
N GLU A 709 -30.00 13.41 -1.21
CA GLU A 709 -30.52 14.59 -1.92
C GLU A 709 -31.88 14.29 -2.56
N VAL A 710 -32.73 15.33 -2.66
CA VAL A 710 -34.09 15.20 -3.19
C VAL A 710 -34.11 14.61 -4.60
N SER A 711 -33.23 15.07 -5.50
CA SER A 711 -33.19 14.55 -6.89
C SER A 711 -32.79 13.07 -6.96
N VAL A 712 -31.91 12.63 -6.05
CA VAL A 712 -31.53 11.22 -5.88
C VAL A 712 -32.71 10.41 -5.39
N LEU A 713 -33.38 10.89 -4.33
CA LEU A 713 -34.55 10.24 -3.74
C LEU A 713 -35.65 10.06 -4.77
N ASP A 714 -36.01 11.12 -5.51
CA ASP A 714 -37.08 11.09 -6.51
C ASP A 714 -36.80 10.07 -7.61
N SER A 715 -35.57 10.01 -8.10
CA SER A 715 -35.17 9.05 -9.14
C SER A 715 -35.17 7.60 -8.63
N CYS A 716 -34.66 7.38 -7.41
CA CYS A 716 -34.63 6.05 -6.81
C CYS A 716 -36.04 5.58 -6.43
N GLN A 717 -36.91 6.46 -5.95
CA GLN A 717 -38.29 6.13 -5.61
C GLN A 717 -39.08 5.70 -6.85
N ARG A 718 -38.94 6.41 -7.99
CA ARG A 718 -39.53 5.98 -9.26
C ARG A 718 -39.05 4.59 -9.68
N ALA A 719 -37.77 4.29 -9.49
CA ALA A 719 -37.24 2.96 -9.78
C ALA A 719 -37.82 1.87 -8.86
N VAL A 720 -38.00 2.16 -7.57
CA VAL A 720 -38.69 1.27 -6.61
C VAL A 720 -40.14 1.03 -7.03
N ASP A 721 -40.85 2.06 -7.49
CA ASP A 721 -42.22 1.93 -7.98
C ASP A 721 -42.29 1.09 -9.27
N THR A 722 -41.30 1.21 -10.16
CA THR A 722 -41.14 0.35 -11.33
C THR A 722 -40.87 -1.11 -10.93
N LEU A 723 -40.00 -1.37 -9.95
CA LEU A 723 -39.78 -2.73 -9.44
C LEU A 723 -41.08 -3.33 -8.89
N ARG A 724 -41.89 -2.54 -8.18
CA ARG A 724 -43.21 -2.94 -7.70
C ARG A 724 -44.18 -3.24 -8.85
N SER A 725 -44.22 -2.40 -9.89
CA SER A 725 -45.11 -2.60 -11.06
C SER A 725 -44.75 -3.85 -11.86
N LEU A 726 -43.47 -4.24 -11.89
CA LEU A 726 -42.99 -5.49 -12.46
C LEU A 726 -43.30 -6.73 -11.59
N GLY A 727 -43.81 -6.54 -10.37
CA GLY A 727 -44.32 -7.60 -9.50
C GLY A 727 -43.44 -7.95 -8.29
N ALA A 728 -42.39 -7.16 -8.01
CA ALA A 728 -41.59 -7.34 -6.80
C ALA A 728 -42.36 -6.90 -5.53
N GLU A 729 -42.25 -7.66 -4.46
CA GLU A 729 -42.76 -7.29 -3.13
C GLU A 729 -41.71 -6.40 -2.43
N ILE A 730 -42.11 -5.20 -2.00
CA ILE A 730 -41.23 -4.31 -1.23
C ILE A 730 -41.43 -4.57 0.27
N VAL A 731 -40.36 -4.95 0.96
CA VAL A 731 -40.35 -5.33 2.38
C VAL A 731 -39.53 -4.31 3.17
N ALA A 732 -40.12 -3.71 4.19
CA ALA A 732 -39.36 -2.86 5.12
C ALA A 732 -38.40 -3.72 5.94
N ILE A 733 -37.14 -3.30 6.03
CA ILE A 733 -36.09 -3.97 6.81
C ILE A 733 -35.33 -2.94 7.63
N GLU A 734 -34.51 -3.41 8.57
CA GLU A 734 -33.60 -2.59 9.34
C GLU A 734 -32.21 -3.22 9.31
N ILE A 735 -31.18 -2.38 9.19
CA ILE A 735 -29.78 -2.81 9.24
C ILE A 735 -29.14 -2.12 10.45
N PRO A 736 -28.92 -2.83 11.57
CA PRO A 736 -28.36 -2.25 12.77
C PRO A 736 -26.88 -1.86 12.60
N HIS A 737 -26.45 -0.86 13.38
CA HIS A 737 -25.04 -0.46 13.56
C HIS A 737 -24.32 0.01 12.27
N LEU A 738 -25.05 0.60 11.32
CA LEU A 738 -24.48 1.08 10.05
C LEU A 738 -23.31 2.04 10.26
N ARG A 739 -23.38 2.93 11.27
CA ARG A 739 -22.29 3.85 11.58
C ARG A 739 -21.03 3.12 12.03
N SER A 740 -21.14 2.16 12.94
CA SER A 740 -19.98 1.38 13.41
C SER A 740 -19.41 0.47 12.32
N LEU A 741 -20.26 -0.05 11.43
CA LEU A 741 -19.82 -0.80 10.25
C LEU A 741 -19.09 0.09 9.24
N GLN A 742 -19.55 1.34 9.02
CA GLN A 742 -18.85 2.30 8.18
C GLN A 742 -17.44 2.63 8.73
N VAL A 743 -17.34 2.81 10.06
CA VAL A 743 -16.04 3.00 10.73
C VAL A 743 -15.16 1.76 10.59
N ALA A 744 -15.71 0.56 10.76
CA ALA A 744 -14.97 -0.69 10.57
C ALA A 744 -14.44 -0.86 9.13
N HIS A 745 -15.24 -0.50 8.12
CA HIS A 745 -14.80 -0.48 6.72
C HIS A 745 -13.61 0.47 6.52
N GLY A 746 -13.75 1.73 6.94
CA GLY A 746 -12.69 2.74 6.81
C GLY A 746 -11.40 2.34 7.52
N LEU A 747 -11.49 1.79 8.74
CA LEU A 747 -10.32 1.33 9.48
C LEU A 747 -9.59 0.20 8.76
N VAL A 748 -10.32 -0.85 8.36
CA VAL A 748 -9.63 -2.03 7.79
C VAL A 748 -9.09 -1.74 6.40
N VAL A 749 -9.84 -1.06 5.54
CA VAL A 749 -9.36 -0.75 4.18
C VAL A 749 -8.15 0.17 4.21
N SER A 750 -8.13 1.19 5.08
CA SER A 750 -6.97 2.07 5.22
C SER A 750 -5.75 1.32 5.80
N ALA A 751 -5.94 0.44 6.77
CA ALA A 751 -4.85 -0.36 7.33
C ALA A 751 -4.24 -1.33 6.31
N GLU A 752 -5.08 -1.99 5.50
CA GLU A 752 -4.62 -2.90 4.43
C GLU A 752 -3.82 -2.15 3.35
N ILE A 753 -4.37 -1.04 2.84
CA ILE A 753 -3.68 -0.19 1.86
C ILE A 753 -2.35 0.31 2.43
N SER A 754 -2.33 0.80 3.67
CA SER A 754 -1.10 1.28 4.30
C SER A 754 -0.06 0.18 4.55
N THR A 755 -0.50 -1.06 4.80
CA THR A 755 0.41 -2.19 4.96
C THR A 755 1.11 -2.50 3.65
N ILE A 756 0.37 -2.52 2.54
CA ILE A 756 0.92 -2.89 1.23
C ILE A 756 1.76 -1.74 0.63
N LEU A 757 1.41 -0.49 0.90
CA LEU A 757 2.17 0.69 0.45
C LEU A 757 3.36 1.04 1.36
N GLY A 758 3.64 0.25 2.40
CA GLY A 758 4.69 0.50 3.39
C GLY A 758 6.06 0.74 2.77
N ASP A 759 6.42 -0.01 1.71
CA ASP A 759 7.71 0.13 1.03
C ASP A 759 7.86 1.45 0.26
N LEU A 760 6.74 2.11 -0.08
CA LEU A 760 6.74 3.42 -0.73
C LEU A 760 7.03 4.57 0.23
N LEU A 761 7.19 4.29 1.52
CA LEU A 761 7.62 5.28 2.52
C LEU A 761 8.91 6.00 2.14
N HIS A 762 9.81 5.33 1.42
CA HIS A 762 11.05 5.91 0.92
C HIS A 762 10.83 6.98 -0.17
N ASN A 763 9.71 6.88 -0.92
CA ASN A 763 9.35 7.77 -2.03
C ASN A 763 8.04 8.52 -1.80
N LYS A 764 7.59 8.65 -0.55
CA LYS A 764 6.30 9.28 -0.16
C LYS A 764 6.06 10.69 -0.72
N HIS A 765 7.11 11.40 -1.13
CA HIS A 765 7.01 12.72 -1.75
C HIS A 765 6.47 12.70 -3.18
N GLN A 766 6.47 11.55 -3.84
CA GLN A 766 5.92 11.34 -5.19
C GLN A 766 4.41 11.06 -5.17
N LEU A 767 3.85 10.75 -4.00
CA LEU A 767 2.43 10.44 -3.82
C LEU A 767 1.57 11.71 -3.76
N GLU A 768 0.33 11.59 -4.22
CA GLU A 768 -0.66 12.66 -4.08
C GLU A 768 -0.84 13.04 -2.59
N PRO A 769 -1.02 14.33 -2.27
CA PRO A 769 -1.19 14.77 -0.89
C PRO A 769 -2.32 14.06 -0.13
N SER A 770 -3.42 13.76 -0.79
CA SER A 770 -4.58 13.00 -0.28
C SER A 770 -4.19 11.56 0.06
N THR A 771 -3.47 10.87 -0.84
CA THR A 771 -2.93 9.53 -0.63
C THR A 771 -2.02 9.48 0.60
N ARG A 772 -1.13 10.47 0.75
CA ARG A 772 -0.22 10.56 1.90
C ARG A 772 -0.97 10.74 3.22
N ILE A 773 -2.05 11.53 3.24
CA ILE A 773 -2.89 11.70 4.42
C ILE A 773 -3.51 10.36 4.80
N GLN A 774 -4.15 9.68 3.85
CA GLN A 774 -4.80 8.39 4.11
C GLN A 774 -3.80 7.34 4.57
N PHE A 775 -2.64 7.29 3.93
CA PHE A 775 -1.56 6.41 4.34
C PHE A 775 -1.09 6.69 5.78
N ALA A 776 -0.86 7.97 6.11
CA ALA A 776 -0.42 8.39 7.44
C ALA A 776 -1.46 8.05 8.53
N LEU A 777 -2.75 8.20 8.21
CA LEU A 777 -3.84 7.79 9.09
C LEU A 777 -3.85 6.26 9.26
N GLY A 778 -3.75 5.50 8.17
CA GLY A 778 -3.76 4.03 8.19
C GLY A 778 -2.64 3.42 9.04
N ILE A 779 -1.40 3.92 8.94
CA ILE A 779 -0.28 3.44 9.79
C ILE A 779 -0.43 3.79 11.27
N SER A 780 -1.39 4.65 11.61
CA SER A 780 -1.67 5.07 13.00
C SER A 780 -2.84 4.31 13.62
N MET A 781 -3.47 3.39 12.87
CA MET A 781 -4.55 2.54 13.36
C MET A 781 -3.97 1.40 14.20
N GLY A 782 -4.52 1.19 15.39
CA GLY A 782 -4.07 0.15 16.30
C GLY A 782 -4.65 -1.22 15.94
N ALA A 783 -3.89 -2.27 16.28
CA ALA A 783 -4.32 -3.66 16.05
C ALA A 783 -5.66 -3.98 16.74
N VAL A 784 -5.94 -3.37 17.90
CA VAL A 784 -7.20 -3.56 18.63
C VAL A 784 -8.38 -2.97 17.85
N GLU A 785 -8.25 -1.78 17.27
CA GLU A 785 -9.32 -1.17 16.46
C GLU A 785 -9.59 -1.98 15.19
N ILE A 786 -8.52 -2.40 14.50
CA ILE A 786 -8.63 -3.22 13.28
C ILE A 786 -9.33 -4.55 13.60
N GLN A 787 -8.92 -5.24 14.67
CA GLN A 787 -9.54 -6.50 15.07
C GLN A 787 -10.99 -6.30 15.53
N SER A 788 -11.32 -5.20 16.19
CA SER A 788 -12.70 -4.86 16.55
C SER A 788 -13.57 -4.68 15.30
N GLY A 789 -13.03 -4.03 14.27
CA GLY A 789 -13.65 -3.93 12.95
C GLY A 789 -13.93 -5.31 12.32
N ASN A 790 -12.97 -6.23 12.40
CA ASN A 790 -13.14 -7.60 11.89
C ASN A 790 -14.17 -8.41 12.69
N MET A 791 -14.23 -8.25 14.02
CA MET A 791 -15.25 -8.90 14.85
C MET A 791 -16.66 -8.42 14.49
N LEU A 792 -16.85 -7.11 14.38
CA LEU A 792 -18.15 -6.55 14.01
C LEU A 792 -18.54 -6.95 12.57
N ARG A 793 -17.57 -7.00 11.65
CA ARG A 793 -17.76 -7.54 10.30
C ARG A 793 -18.28 -8.97 10.33
N GLY A 794 -17.62 -9.86 11.09
CA GLY A 794 -18.02 -11.27 11.19
C GLY A 794 -19.46 -11.43 11.67
N TRP A 795 -19.85 -10.63 12.66
CA TRP A 795 -21.24 -10.56 13.12
C TRP A 795 -22.19 -10.04 12.03
N ALA A 796 -21.86 -8.95 11.35
CA ALA A 796 -22.74 -8.35 10.35
C ALA A 796 -23.01 -9.28 9.16
N VAL A 797 -21.99 -10.01 8.69
CA VAL A 797 -22.15 -11.03 7.64
C VAL A 797 -23.20 -12.06 8.04
N LYS A 798 -23.12 -12.60 9.27
CA LYS A 798 -24.09 -13.58 9.78
C LYS A 798 -25.47 -12.97 9.95
N HIS A 799 -25.55 -11.80 10.56
CA HIS A 799 -26.80 -11.12 10.85
C HIS A 799 -27.58 -10.79 9.59
N ILE A 800 -26.95 -10.11 8.61
CA ILE A 800 -27.61 -9.74 7.34
C ILE A 800 -28.09 -10.99 6.61
N ARG A 801 -27.27 -12.03 6.55
CA ARG A 801 -27.67 -13.28 5.89
C ARG A 801 -28.83 -13.97 6.59
N GLN A 802 -28.71 -14.22 7.88
CA GLN A 802 -29.68 -15.02 8.63
C GLN A 802 -30.98 -14.26 8.85
N GLU A 803 -30.90 -13.03 9.35
CA GLU A 803 -32.07 -12.25 9.75
C GLU A 803 -32.72 -11.52 8.59
N ILE A 804 -31.96 -11.09 7.57
CA ILE A 804 -32.52 -10.35 6.43
C ILE A 804 -32.73 -11.27 5.23
N PHE A 805 -31.67 -11.82 4.64
CA PHE A 805 -31.82 -12.62 3.41
C PHE A 805 -32.62 -13.91 3.62
N LYS A 806 -32.31 -14.70 4.66
CA LYS A 806 -32.94 -16.02 4.85
C LYS A 806 -34.29 -15.92 5.56
N LYS A 807 -34.35 -15.33 6.75
CA LYS A 807 -35.58 -15.26 7.56
C LYS A 807 -36.67 -14.42 6.88
N LEU A 808 -36.31 -13.28 6.31
CA LEU A 808 -37.25 -12.44 5.55
C LEU A 808 -37.27 -12.79 4.05
N LYS A 809 -36.59 -13.85 3.61
CA LYS A 809 -36.60 -14.32 2.20
C LYS A 809 -36.34 -13.19 1.18
N ILE A 810 -35.43 -12.28 1.52
CA ILE A 810 -35.11 -11.12 0.69
C ILE A 810 -34.22 -11.57 -0.46
N SER A 811 -34.55 -11.14 -1.68
CA SER A 811 -33.81 -11.38 -2.91
C SER A 811 -32.71 -10.34 -3.15
N GLY A 812 -32.90 -9.12 -2.64
CA GLY A 812 -31.93 -8.03 -2.71
C GLY A 812 -32.32 -6.87 -1.80
N ILE A 813 -31.33 -6.15 -1.28
CA ILE A 813 -31.52 -4.93 -0.49
C ILE A 813 -31.31 -3.72 -1.41
N VAL A 814 -32.28 -2.82 -1.47
CA VAL A 814 -32.30 -1.69 -2.40
C VAL A 814 -31.95 -0.39 -1.67
N THR A 815 -31.00 0.37 -2.22
CA THR A 815 -30.57 1.69 -1.75
C THR A 815 -30.28 2.60 -2.96
N PRO A 816 -30.18 3.93 -2.79
CA PRO A 816 -29.43 4.73 -3.76
C PRO A 816 -27.99 4.20 -3.88
N THR A 817 -27.34 4.38 -5.04
CA THR A 817 -25.90 4.07 -5.15
C THR A 817 -25.07 5.14 -4.44
N VAL A 818 -25.45 6.41 -4.62
CA VAL A 818 -24.75 7.59 -4.09
C VAL A 818 -25.81 8.50 -3.48
N GLY A 819 -25.59 9.01 -2.26
CA GLY A 819 -26.58 9.85 -1.58
C GLY A 819 -26.59 11.32 -2.01
N VAL A 820 -25.58 11.74 -2.76
CA VAL A 820 -25.43 13.09 -3.29
C VAL A 820 -24.99 12.99 -4.73
N THR A 821 -25.45 13.91 -5.56
CA THR A 821 -24.94 14.05 -6.92
C THR A 821 -23.44 14.43 -6.87
N PRO A 822 -22.59 13.90 -7.76
CA PRO A 822 -21.18 14.28 -7.81
C PRO A 822 -21.04 15.81 -7.96
N PRO A 823 -20.37 16.51 -7.03
CA PRO A 823 -20.27 17.96 -7.08
C PRO A 823 -19.26 18.45 -8.12
N GLU A 824 -19.28 19.77 -8.40
CA GLU A 824 -18.25 20.43 -9.19
C GLU A 824 -16.87 20.27 -8.52
N ILE A 825 -15.84 20.05 -9.34
CA ILE A 825 -14.45 19.93 -8.89
C ILE A 825 -13.96 21.33 -8.50
N PRO A 826 -13.55 21.56 -7.25
CA PRO A 826 -13.02 22.86 -6.85
C PRO A 826 -11.76 23.20 -7.67
N PRO A 827 -11.60 24.44 -8.18
CA PRO A 827 -10.41 24.80 -8.96
C PRO A 827 -9.09 24.55 -8.22
N ALA A 828 -9.07 24.70 -6.90
CA ALA A 828 -7.92 24.42 -6.06
C ALA A 828 -7.56 22.91 -5.99
N ALA A 829 -8.53 22.02 -6.22
CA ALA A 829 -8.33 20.57 -6.19
C ALA A 829 -7.64 20.05 -7.47
N LEU A 830 -7.76 20.74 -8.60
CA LEU A 830 -7.16 20.31 -9.87
C LEU A 830 -5.63 20.18 -9.81
N ARG A 831 -4.97 20.99 -8.97
CA ARG A 831 -3.50 21.01 -8.88
C ARG A 831 -2.91 20.01 -7.89
N TRP A 832 -3.59 19.74 -6.78
CA TRP A 832 -3.03 18.99 -5.65
C TRP A 832 -3.99 17.95 -5.05
N GLY A 833 -5.19 17.83 -5.60
CA GLY A 833 -6.27 17.01 -5.07
C GLY A 833 -7.01 17.73 -3.95
N GLU A 834 -7.90 16.98 -3.30
CA GLU A 834 -8.59 17.42 -2.10
C GLU A 834 -8.65 16.30 -1.05
N SER A 835 -8.81 16.71 0.21
CA SER A 835 -9.21 15.86 1.33
C SER A 835 -10.53 16.40 1.86
N ASN A 836 -11.62 15.66 1.65
CA ASN A 836 -12.98 16.09 1.95
C ASN A 836 -13.80 14.95 2.57
N THR A 837 -13.42 14.53 3.78
CA THR A 837 -14.06 13.42 4.51
C THR A 837 -15.59 13.49 4.55
N PRO A 838 -16.24 14.65 4.80
CA PRO A 838 -17.70 14.72 4.83
C PRO A 838 -18.32 14.32 3.49
N LEU A 839 -17.76 14.81 2.38
CA LEU A 839 -18.19 14.43 1.04
C LEU A 839 -17.95 12.94 0.79
N LEU A 840 -16.77 12.40 1.16
CA LEU A 840 -16.47 10.98 0.95
C LEU A 840 -17.49 10.07 1.65
N LEU A 841 -17.86 10.40 2.90
CA LEU A 841 -18.84 9.64 3.67
C LEU A 841 -20.26 9.72 3.08
N LYS A 842 -20.64 10.87 2.51
CA LYS A 842 -21.91 11.02 1.79
C LYS A 842 -21.93 10.20 0.49
N LEU A 843 -20.82 10.21 -0.25
CA LEU A 843 -20.69 9.44 -1.50
C LEU A 843 -20.72 7.93 -1.24
N MET A 844 -19.99 7.46 -0.22
CA MET A 844 -19.86 6.04 0.11
C MET A 844 -20.98 5.51 1.01
N LYS A 845 -21.94 6.36 1.39
CA LYS A 845 -22.98 6.09 2.41
C LYS A 845 -23.59 4.71 2.24
N TYR A 846 -23.99 4.35 1.02
CA TYR A 846 -24.77 3.14 0.72
C TYR A 846 -23.96 1.89 0.35
N ILE A 847 -22.72 2.05 -0.10
CA ILE A 847 -22.01 0.99 -0.83
C ILE A 847 -21.02 0.18 0.00
N PHE A 848 -20.57 0.72 1.15
CA PHE A 848 -19.48 0.16 1.95
C PHE A 848 -19.81 -1.24 2.49
N LEU A 849 -21.07 -1.49 2.80
CA LEU A 849 -21.53 -2.73 3.43
C LEU A 849 -21.25 -3.96 2.56
N GLY A 850 -21.40 -3.83 1.25
CA GLY A 850 -21.11 -4.90 0.30
C GLY A 850 -19.63 -5.23 0.21
N ASN A 851 -18.73 -4.26 0.43
CA ASN A 851 -17.30 -4.55 0.54
C ASN A 851 -17.02 -5.17 1.90
N LEU A 852 -17.45 -4.50 2.98
CA LEU A 852 -17.21 -4.94 4.36
C LEU A 852 -17.63 -6.40 4.58
N CYS A 853 -18.77 -6.79 4.04
CA CYS A 853 -19.33 -8.13 4.25
C CYS A 853 -19.07 -9.10 3.08
N GLY A 854 -18.50 -8.64 1.96
CA GLY A 854 -18.18 -9.48 0.80
C GLY A 854 -19.38 -9.85 -0.09
N PHE A 855 -20.54 -9.23 0.14
CA PHE A 855 -21.75 -9.43 -0.66
C PHE A 855 -21.63 -8.80 -2.06
N PRO A 856 -22.23 -9.39 -3.11
CA PRO A 856 -22.29 -8.77 -4.42
C PRO A 856 -23.22 -7.56 -4.41
N GLY A 857 -22.95 -6.57 -5.27
CA GLY A 857 -23.81 -5.41 -5.43
C GLY A 857 -23.72 -4.82 -6.83
N ILE A 858 -24.83 -4.36 -7.38
CA ILE A 858 -24.92 -3.74 -8.71
C ILE A 858 -25.42 -2.31 -8.59
N SER A 859 -24.81 -1.38 -9.34
CA SER A 859 -25.34 -0.04 -9.59
C SER A 859 -26.06 -0.04 -10.94
N ILE A 860 -27.31 0.41 -10.95
CA ILE A 860 -28.20 0.47 -12.10
C ILE A 860 -28.55 1.94 -12.34
N PRO A 861 -28.36 2.50 -13.53
CA PRO A 861 -28.75 3.87 -13.82
C PRO A 861 -30.28 4.00 -13.86
N VAL A 862 -30.83 4.95 -13.11
CA VAL A 862 -32.29 5.09 -12.91
C VAL A 862 -32.85 6.48 -13.18
N GLY A 863 -31.98 7.47 -13.38
CA GLY A 863 -32.42 8.84 -13.61
C GLY A 863 -31.25 9.79 -13.82
N TYR A 864 -31.59 11.08 -13.84
CA TYR A 864 -30.66 12.17 -14.02
C TYR A 864 -31.09 13.31 -13.11
N ASP A 865 -30.12 13.99 -12.51
CA ASP A 865 -30.37 15.23 -11.82
C ASP A 865 -30.73 16.33 -12.84
N GLU A 866 -31.87 17.00 -12.65
CA GLU A 866 -32.37 17.96 -13.64
C GLU A 866 -31.49 19.21 -13.76
N GLY A 867 -30.83 19.62 -12.66
CA GLY A 867 -29.99 20.81 -12.64
C GLY A 867 -28.62 20.60 -13.28
N THR A 868 -27.98 19.47 -13.01
CA THR A 868 -26.60 19.17 -13.46
C THR A 868 -26.55 18.23 -14.66
N SER A 869 -27.65 17.58 -15.01
CA SER A 869 -27.74 16.47 -15.97
C SER A 869 -26.89 15.25 -15.62
N ILE A 870 -26.37 15.17 -14.39
CA ILE A 870 -25.55 14.04 -13.94
C ILE A 870 -26.45 12.82 -13.68
N PRO A 871 -26.07 11.62 -14.14
CA PRO A 871 -26.85 10.41 -13.89
C PRO A 871 -26.92 10.03 -12.42
N ILE A 872 -28.02 9.37 -12.06
CA ILE A 872 -28.32 8.84 -10.73
C ILE A 872 -28.44 7.32 -10.82
N GLY A 873 -27.82 6.61 -9.88
CA GLY A 873 -27.83 5.16 -9.79
C GLY A 873 -28.62 4.63 -8.59
N LEU A 874 -29.31 3.51 -8.79
CA LEU A 874 -29.90 2.66 -7.77
C LEU A 874 -28.98 1.46 -7.52
N HIS A 875 -28.70 1.18 -6.26
CA HIS A 875 -27.87 0.06 -5.84
C HIS A 875 -28.74 -1.08 -5.31
N ILE A 876 -28.43 -2.30 -5.72
CA ILE A 876 -29.03 -3.52 -5.18
C ILE A 876 -27.92 -4.42 -4.65
N LEU A 877 -27.96 -4.70 -3.34
CA LEU A 877 -27.06 -5.62 -2.65
C LEU A 877 -27.69 -7.01 -2.59
N GLY A 878 -26.99 -8.04 -3.04
CA GLY A 878 -27.46 -9.43 -3.02
C GLY A 878 -26.86 -10.26 -1.89
N ASP A 879 -27.43 -11.43 -1.62
CA ASP A 879 -26.75 -12.45 -0.81
C ASP A 879 -25.54 -13.00 -1.58
N GLN A 880 -24.64 -13.69 -0.90
CA GLN A 880 -23.48 -14.34 -1.53
C GLN A 880 -23.93 -15.23 -2.70
N TRP A 881 -23.25 -15.09 -3.83
CA TRP A 881 -23.50 -15.86 -5.07
C TRP A 881 -24.81 -15.56 -5.80
N GLN A 882 -25.51 -14.49 -5.42
CA GLN A 882 -26.75 -14.06 -6.06
C GLN A 882 -26.54 -13.02 -7.16
N GLU A 883 -25.35 -12.94 -7.77
CA GLU A 883 -25.14 -12.11 -8.97
C GLU A 883 -26.19 -12.37 -10.07
N PRO A 884 -26.65 -13.61 -10.33
CA PRO A 884 -27.70 -13.85 -11.33
C PRO A 884 -29.02 -13.16 -11.01
N VAL A 885 -29.38 -13.05 -9.72
CA VAL A 885 -30.57 -12.31 -9.26
C VAL A 885 -30.40 -10.82 -9.48
N LEU A 886 -29.22 -10.28 -9.14
CA LEU A 886 -28.90 -8.86 -9.35
C LEU A 886 -28.94 -8.48 -10.83
N LEU A 887 -28.40 -9.33 -11.70
CA LEU A 887 -28.41 -9.14 -13.14
C LEU A 887 -29.83 -9.19 -13.73
N ARG A 888 -30.68 -10.12 -13.25
CA ARG A 888 -32.10 -10.17 -13.65
C ARG A 888 -32.84 -8.89 -13.24
N LEU A 889 -32.65 -8.42 -12.00
CA LEU A 889 -33.26 -7.17 -11.53
C LEU A 889 -32.80 -5.97 -12.37
N ALA A 890 -31.52 -5.93 -12.74
CA ALA A 890 -30.95 -4.90 -13.61
C ALA A 890 -31.56 -4.91 -15.02
N GLU A 891 -31.66 -6.09 -15.66
CA GLU A 891 -32.29 -6.22 -16.99
C GLU A 891 -33.76 -5.83 -16.96
N ALA A 892 -34.53 -6.31 -15.97
CA ALA A 892 -35.94 -6.00 -15.85
C ALA A 892 -36.19 -4.50 -15.65
N LEU A 893 -35.34 -3.84 -14.85
CA LEU A 893 -35.43 -2.40 -14.61
C LEU A 893 -34.97 -1.58 -15.83
N GLU A 894 -33.89 -1.98 -16.49
CA GLU A 894 -33.38 -1.31 -17.71
C GLU A 894 -34.47 -1.25 -18.80
N GLN A 895 -35.23 -2.33 -18.98
CA GLN A 895 -36.31 -2.40 -19.98
C GLN A 895 -37.44 -1.37 -19.76
N GLN A 896 -37.56 -0.81 -18.56
CA GLN A 896 -38.63 0.14 -18.21
C GLN A 896 -38.16 1.59 -18.12
N LEU A 897 -36.83 1.83 -18.09
CA LEU A 897 -36.28 3.15 -17.80
C LEU A 897 -35.59 3.74 -19.03
N PRO A 898 -35.92 4.99 -19.41
CA PRO A 898 -35.25 5.65 -20.53
C PRO A 898 -33.79 5.95 -20.20
N ARG A 899 -32.91 5.71 -21.17
CA ARG A 899 -31.48 5.95 -21.08
C ARG A 899 -31.10 7.13 -21.97
N ARG A 900 -30.25 8.02 -21.47
CA ARG A 900 -29.60 9.10 -22.23
C ARG A 900 -28.12 8.77 -22.37
N THR A 901 -27.49 9.34 -23.38
CA THR A 901 -26.03 9.34 -23.55
C THR A 901 -25.46 10.73 -23.22
N PRO A 902 -24.18 10.83 -22.85
CA PRO A 902 -23.55 12.14 -22.66
C PRO A 902 -23.47 12.92 -23.98
N PRO A 903 -23.38 14.26 -23.95
CA PRO A 903 -23.34 15.09 -25.15
C PRO A 903 -22.16 14.79 -26.10
N SER A 904 -21.09 14.21 -25.60
CA SER A 904 -19.90 13.82 -26.37
C SER A 904 -19.83 12.30 -26.64
N PHE A 905 -20.96 11.60 -26.56
CA PHE A 905 -21.05 10.19 -26.90
C PHE A 905 -20.71 9.93 -28.37
N VAL A 906 -19.95 8.86 -28.62
CA VAL A 906 -19.59 8.40 -29.96
C VAL A 906 -20.26 7.07 -30.28
N ASN A 907 -20.79 6.96 -31.50
CA ASN A 907 -21.17 5.69 -32.11
C ASN A 907 -20.38 5.54 -33.41
N PHE A 908 -19.31 4.75 -33.37
CA PHE A 908 -18.43 4.54 -34.52
C PHE A 908 -18.80 3.33 -35.39
N LEU A 909 -19.79 2.51 -35.01
CA LEU A 909 -20.37 1.49 -35.90
C LEU A 909 -21.28 2.10 -36.97
N GLY A 910 -21.66 3.38 -36.83
CA GLY A 910 -22.63 4.06 -37.68
C GLY A 910 -24.05 3.83 -37.16
N LYS A 911 -24.95 4.79 -37.43
CA LYS A 911 -26.39 4.56 -37.29
C LYS A 911 -26.89 3.83 -38.53
N ASP A 912 -27.73 2.83 -38.32
CA ASP A 912 -28.99 2.79 -39.06
C ASP A 912 -30.01 3.64 -38.29
#